data_AF-A0AA97FCQ8-F1
#
_entry.id   AF-A0AA97FCQ8-F1
#
_cell.length_a   1.000
_cell.length_b   1.000
_cell.length_c   1.000
_cell.angle_alpha   90.00
_cell.angle_beta   90.00
_cell.angle_gamma   90.00
#
_symmetry.space_group_name_H-M   'P 1'
#
loop_
_entity.id
_entity.type
_entity.pdbx_description
1 polymer ?
#
loop_
_entity_poly.entity_id
_entity_poly.type
_entity_poly.pdbx_seq_one_letter_code
_entity_poly.pdbx_strand_id
1 'polypeptide(L)'
;MRRFVGLTVSTALLLASVSACGGDDGGTNPPPPPIQGPTPGPTPAPPSGGLFTPPAREALTANEVQQIIAQAVGEAEARNLPSVIAVVDRVGNVLGVFRMNGAAATAQTSIQTASGPSNPTVDAQGLDVPAELAAIAKAITGAYLSSGGNAFSSRTASQIVQEHFPPAPTTVGLESGPLFGVQFSQLPCSDLNARFLSGGGPGQFIGPKRSPLGLAADPGGLPLYKNGVVVGGIGIMGDGDYGLDFNILDRDDDDEEAIALAGQQDFVPPSAILAQRITVDGTSLRFSDAEADDLAPLQGNFAAINGASGALVAVRGYTNGGIIAGTAYGTEASGVRAATSAEFSNSDAFVLTDGSGNNRFPIRGGTDGGSIAQPLTAGEVRAVLEEAFIIMSRARGQIRRPLDSRMQATISLVDTHGEILGIVRSPDAPMFGTDVSLQKARTAAFFSNAVAADQLLATPGEVPEFVQRVRDFLGDPNALTGTFAFADRSGGNLSRPYFPDGEVGRPNGPLSRPIEQFNPFATGLQVQLVAGNILEHASFVVGAAANDTANRCTSVPDAVAGQNRLENGIQIFPGSVPIYRGNQLVGGIGVSGDGIDQDDMVSFLGLHNAGVRLGTIGNAPPEIRADRIVVDLGDARVRLRYINCPFAPFLDTAQQNVCEGL
;
A
#
# COMPACT_ATOMS: atom_id res chain seq x y z
N MET A 1 -54.92 -35.59 -19.73
CA MET A 1 -55.19 -35.60 -21.19
C MET A 1 -54.05 -34.88 -21.90
N ARG A 2 -53.34 -35.57 -22.82
CA ARG A 2 -52.40 -35.07 -23.87
C ARG A 2 -51.20 -34.22 -23.39
N ARG A 3 -49.97 -34.32 -23.91
CA ARG A 3 -49.17 -35.29 -24.68
C ARG A 3 -47.76 -34.64 -24.71
N PHE A 4 -46.70 -35.43 -24.57
CA PHE A 4 -45.30 -35.07 -24.84
C PHE A 4 -45.09 -34.52 -26.27
N VAL A 5 -44.11 -33.63 -26.48
CA VAL A 5 -42.96 -33.74 -27.43
C VAL A 5 -41.92 -32.68 -27.03
N GLY A 6 -40.64 -33.08 -26.90
CA GLY A 6 -39.50 -32.17 -26.74
C GLY A 6 -38.80 -31.86 -28.06
N LEU A 7 -37.91 -30.86 -28.06
CA LEU A 7 -36.87 -30.71 -29.08
C LEU A 7 -35.60 -30.11 -28.44
N THR A 8 -34.49 -30.78 -28.71
CA THR A 8 -33.09 -30.49 -28.36
C THR A 8 -32.45 -29.44 -29.29
N VAL A 9 -31.26 -28.93 -28.88
CA VAL A 9 -30.02 -28.70 -29.69
C VAL A 9 -29.41 -27.26 -29.61
N SER A 10 -28.23 -27.23 -28.96
CA SER A 10 -26.92 -26.63 -29.30
C SER A 10 -26.62 -25.12 -29.35
N THR A 11 -25.60 -24.78 -28.54
CA THR A 11 -24.32 -24.09 -28.87
C THR A 11 -24.09 -23.55 -30.29
N ALA A 12 -23.69 -22.28 -30.40
CA ALA A 12 -22.33 -21.83 -30.79
C ALA A 12 -22.29 -20.36 -31.27
N LEU A 13 -21.37 -19.60 -30.66
CA LEU A 13 -20.37 -18.69 -31.25
C LEU A 13 -20.60 -18.18 -32.70
N LEU A 14 -20.58 -16.86 -32.91
CA LEU A 14 -20.04 -16.26 -34.15
C LEU A 14 -19.68 -14.78 -34.00
N LEU A 15 -18.42 -14.48 -34.32
CA LEU A 15 -17.86 -13.16 -34.65
C LEU A 15 -18.54 -12.58 -35.91
N ALA A 16 -18.64 -11.24 -35.98
CA ALA A 16 -18.48 -10.45 -37.22
C ALA A 16 -18.35 -8.96 -36.86
N SER A 17 -17.18 -8.33 -36.95
CA SER A 17 -16.68 -7.62 -38.14
C SER A 17 -17.71 -6.73 -38.83
N VAL A 18 -17.73 -5.45 -38.43
CA VAL A 18 -18.47 -4.39 -39.13
C VAL A 18 -17.68 -3.99 -40.37
N SER A 19 -18.19 -4.40 -41.54
CA SER A 19 -17.84 -3.83 -42.84
C SER A 19 -19.02 -3.01 -43.34
N ALA A 20 -18.70 -1.85 -43.88
CA ALA A 20 -19.63 -0.83 -44.34
C ALA A 20 -20.54 -1.32 -45.48
N CYS A 21 -21.80 -0.91 -45.44
CA CYS A 21 -22.65 -0.72 -46.62
C CYS A 21 -23.54 0.50 -46.38
N GLY A 22 -23.51 1.42 -47.34
CA GLY A 22 -24.40 2.57 -47.40
C GLY A 22 -25.82 2.19 -47.79
N GLY A 23 -26.74 3.09 -47.46
CA GLY A 23 -28.12 3.09 -47.90
C GLY A 23 -28.70 4.48 -47.61
N ASP A 24 -28.87 5.26 -48.67
CA ASP A 24 -29.54 6.55 -48.72
C ASP A 24 -30.99 6.42 -48.22
N ASP A 25 -31.44 7.39 -47.43
CA ASP A 25 -32.81 7.90 -47.52
C ASP A 25 -32.85 9.38 -47.13
N GLY A 26 -33.33 10.19 -48.07
CA GLY A 26 -33.32 11.65 -48.02
C GLY A 26 -34.36 12.21 -47.07
N GLY A 27 -33.90 13.03 -46.13
CA GLY A 27 -34.73 13.91 -45.30
C GLY A 27 -33.91 15.13 -44.89
N THR A 28 -34.13 16.26 -45.55
CA THR A 28 -33.44 17.52 -45.30
C THR A 28 -33.85 18.12 -43.96
N ASN A 29 -33.04 17.93 -42.93
CA ASN A 29 -32.93 18.81 -41.77
C ASN A 29 -31.46 18.81 -41.30
N PRO A 30 -30.80 19.97 -41.15
CA PRO A 30 -29.43 20.00 -40.63
C PRO A 30 -29.42 19.49 -39.17
N PRO A 31 -28.45 18.65 -38.79
CA PRO A 31 -28.29 18.23 -37.40
C PRO A 31 -27.94 19.44 -36.53
N PRO A 32 -28.42 19.49 -35.28
CA PRO A 32 -28.00 20.53 -34.34
C PRO A 32 -26.48 20.42 -34.12
N PRO A 33 -25.75 21.54 -33.94
CA PRO A 33 -24.33 21.49 -33.69
C PRO A 33 -24.06 20.69 -32.41
N PRO A 34 -22.92 19.95 -32.34
CA PRO A 34 -22.54 19.25 -31.12
C PRO A 34 -22.47 20.25 -29.98
N ILE A 35 -23.14 19.93 -28.87
CA ILE A 35 -22.93 20.64 -27.61
C ILE A 35 -21.49 20.32 -27.20
N GLN A 36 -20.57 21.26 -27.46
CA GLN A 36 -19.24 21.21 -26.90
C GLN A 36 -19.41 21.35 -25.38
N GLY A 37 -19.23 20.24 -24.66
CA GLY A 37 -18.97 20.30 -23.23
C GLY A 37 -17.78 21.24 -22.99
N PRO A 38 -17.76 22.00 -21.88
CA PRO A 38 -16.66 22.89 -21.59
C PRO A 38 -15.36 22.09 -21.60
N THR A 39 -14.43 22.51 -22.44
CA THR A 39 -13.04 22.03 -22.42
C THR A 39 -12.51 22.25 -21.01
N PRO A 40 -11.93 21.24 -20.35
CA PRO A 40 -11.25 21.45 -19.08
C PRO A 40 -10.22 22.56 -19.25
N GLY A 41 -10.33 23.61 -18.43
CA GLY A 41 -9.34 24.67 -18.42
C GLY A 41 -7.96 24.09 -18.11
N PRO A 42 -6.87 24.59 -18.72
CA PRO A 42 -5.53 24.13 -18.41
C PRO A 42 -5.26 24.23 -16.91
N THR A 43 -4.65 23.19 -16.35
CA THR A 43 -4.10 23.17 -14.99
C THR A 43 -3.29 24.46 -14.77
N PRO A 44 -3.50 25.21 -13.68
CA PRO A 44 -2.69 26.38 -13.38
C PRO A 44 -1.21 26.02 -13.46
N ALA A 45 -0.45 26.81 -14.21
CA ALA A 45 1.00 26.63 -14.29
C ALA A 45 1.58 26.65 -12.87
N PRO A 46 2.51 25.72 -12.52
CA PRO A 46 3.16 25.73 -11.22
C PRO A 46 3.77 27.12 -10.97
N PRO A 47 3.59 27.72 -9.78
CA PRO A 47 4.30 28.95 -9.48
C PRO A 47 5.80 28.65 -9.55
N SER A 48 6.50 29.38 -10.42
CA SER A 48 7.95 29.34 -10.71
C SER A 48 8.79 28.36 -9.88
N GLY A 49 9.13 27.17 -10.43
CA GLY A 49 10.25 26.38 -9.92
C GLY A 49 10.25 24.85 -10.03
N GLY A 50 9.18 24.20 -10.50
CA GLY A 50 9.10 22.72 -10.53
C GLY A 50 7.86 22.15 -11.25
N LEU A 51 7.86 20.83 -11.54
CA LEU A 51 6.75 20.09 -12.16
C LEU A 51 5.66 19.69 -11.16
N PHE A 52 5.96 19.72 -9.86
CA PHE A 52 5.05 19.37 -8.78
C PHE A 52 4.74 20.58 -7.90
N THR A 53 3.56 20.58 -7.27
CA THR A 53 3.21 21.54 -6.22
C THR A 53 3.32 20.84 -4.87
N PRO A 54 4.26 21.22 -4.00
CA PRO A 54 4.33 20.70 -2.65
C PRO A 54 3.05 20.99 -1.85
N PRO A 55 2.58 20.06 -1.00
CA PRO A 55 1.48 20.34 -0.08
C PRO A 55 1.80 21.55 0.82
N ALA A 56 0.78 22.35 1.12
CA ALA A 56 0.94 23.45 2.08
C ALA A 56 1.27 22.88 3.47
N ARG A 57 2.04 23.65 4.25
CA ARG A 57 2.48 23.25 5.59
C ARG A 57 1.37 23.50 6.60
N GLU A 58 0.48 22.53 6.72
CA GLU A 58 -0.64 22.52 7.66
C GLU A 58 -0.43 21.46 8.76
N ALA A 59 -1.01 21.70 9.93
CA ALA A 59 -1.01 20.76 11.04
C ALA A 59 -2.24 20.97 11.94
N LEU A 60 -2.62 19.89 12.65
CA LEU A 60 -3.62 19.94 13.70
C LEU A 60 -3.05 20.62 14.95
N THR A 61 -3.80 21.54 15.54
CA THR A 61 -3.52 22.11 16.86
C THR A 61 -4.03 21.19 17.96
N ALA A 62 -3.54 21.34 19.19
CA ALA A 62 -4.03 20.57 20.33
C ALA A 62 -5.54 20.74 20.57
N ASN A 63 -6.09 21.94 20.32
CA ASN A 63 -7.53 22.20 20.44
C ASN A 63 -8.34 21.48 19.36
N GLU A 64 -7.81 21.40 18.14
CA GLU A 64 -8.46 20.66 17.04
C GLU A 64 -8.46 19.15 17.35
N VAL A 65 -7.36 18.60 17.90
CA VAL A 65 -7.32 17.19 18.35
C VAL A 65 -8.35 16.94 19.46
N GLN A 66 -8.51 17.87 20.41
CA GLN A 66 -9.54 17.81 21.44
C GLN A 66 -10.96 17.82 20.86
N GLN A 67 -11.21 18.68 19.86
CA GLN A 67 -12.49 18.77 19.17
C GLN A 67 -12.82 17.46 18.45
N ILE A 68 -11.89 16.93 17.65
CA ILE A 68 -12.03 15.66 16.92
C ILE A 68 -12.42 14.53 17.88
N ILE A 69 -11.72 14.40 19.01
CA ILE A 69 -12.02 13.37 20.02
C ILE A 69 -13.39 13.61 20.66
N ALA A 70 -13.74 14.86 20.98
CA ALA A 70 -15.03 15.18 21.60
C ALA A 70 -16.22 14.87 20.68
N GLN A 71 -16.09 15.13 19.38
CA GLN A 71 -17.13 14.82 18.40
C GLN A 71 -17.32 13.31 18.27
N ALA A 72 -16.22 12.56 18.17
CA ALA A 72 -16.27 11.09 18.13
C ALA A 72 -16.88 10.49 19.42
N VAL A 73 -16.48 10.96 20.60
CA VAL A 73 -17.08 10.49 21.87
C VAL A 73 -18.58 10.78 21.92
N GLY A 74 -19.02 11.94 21.48
CA GLY A 74 -20.45 12.29 21.45
C GLY A 74 -21.28 11.35 20.57
N GLU A 75 -20.76 11.00 19.39
CA GLU A 75 -21.41 10.04 18.50
C GLU A 75 -21.40 8.62 19.09
N ALA A 76 -20.29 8.20 19.69
CA ALA A 76 -20.16 6.90 20.35
C ALA A 76 -21.15 6.75 21.52
N GLU A 77 -21.39 7.81 22.30
CA GLU A 77 -22.42 7.84 23.34
C GLU A 77 -23.84 7.75 22.75
N ALA A 78 -24.10 8.45 21.64
CA ALA A 78 -25.40 8.41 20.96
C ALA A 78 -25.73 7.01 20.40
N ARG A 79 -24.71 6.29 19.95
CA ARG A 79 -24.80 4.91 19.44
C ARG A 79 -24.72 3.83 20.52
N ASN A 80 -24.44 4.23 21.77
CA ASN A 80 -24.22 3.30 22.88
C ASN A 80 -23.08 2.28 22.60
N LEU A 81 -22.01 2.75 21.95
CA LEU A 81 -20.81 1.96 21.64
C LEU A 81 -19.56 2.66 22.21
N PRO A 82 -19.25 2.47 23.51
CA PRO A 82 -18.02 2.99 24.09
C PRO A 82 -16.80 2.50 23.31
N SER A 83 -16.00 3.44 22.81
CA SER A 83 -14.92 3.17 21.86
C SER A 83 -13.56 3.68 22.32
N VAL A 84 -12.51 3.16 21.69
CA VAL A 84 -11.16 3.72 21.70
C VAL A 84 -11.01 4.58 20.45
N ILE A 85 -10.56 5.82 20.64
CA ILE A 85 -10.44 6.84 19.60
C ILE A 85 -8.96 7.24 19.51
N ALA A 86 -8.36 7.10 18.33
CA ALA A 86 -7.00 7.53 18.07
C ALA A 86 -6.96 8.62 16.99
N VAL A 87 -6.13 9.65 17.21
CA VAL A 87 -5.86 10.70 16.23
C VAL A 87 -4.37 10.75 15.94
N VAL A 88 -3.99 10.75 14.67
CA VAL A 88 -2.60 10.84 14.22
C VAL A 88 -2.39 12.03 13.29
N ASP A 89 -1.16 12.55 13.19
CA ASP A 89 -0.79 13.50 12.14
C ASP A 89 -0.43 12.81 10.81
N ARG A 90 -0.16 13.62 9.78
CA ARG A 90 0.16 13.16 8.42
C ARG A 90 1.32 12.16 8.35
N VAL A 91 2.28 12.22 9.27
CA VAL A 91 3.44 11.32 9.31
C VAL A 91 3.35 10.27 10.43
N GLY A 92 2.15 10.12 11.01
CA GLY A 92 1.77 9.02 11.90
C GLY A 92 2.11 9.25 13.37
N ASN A 93 2.45 10.48 13.79
CA ASN A 93 2.58 10.76 15.22
C ASN A 93 1.21 10.66 15.89
N VAL A 94 1.11 9.88 16.96
CA VAL A 94 -0.11 9.77 17.76
C VAL A 94 -0.32 11.04 18.58
N LEU A 95 -1.35 11.81 18.24
CA LEU A 95 -1.65 13.11 18.84
C LEU A 95 -2.53 12.99 20.08
N GLY A 96 -3.30 11.90 20.17
CA GLY A 96 -4.13 11.56 21.31
C GLY A 96 -4.74 10.17 21.12
N VAL A 97 -4.87 9.43 22.23
CA VAL A 97 -5.68 8.21 22.30
C VAL A 97 -6.61 8.37 23.49
N PHE A 98 -7.91 8.31 23.23
CA PHE A 98 -8.94 8.42 24.24
C PHE A 98 -9.66 7.09 24.37
N ARG A 99 -9.78 6.59 25.60
CA ARG A 99 -10.47 5.35 25.92
C ARG A 99 -11.74 5.69 26.70
N MET A 100 -12.90 5.40 26.11
CA MET A 100 -14.18 5.57 26.79
C MET A 100 -14.36 4.53 27.92
N ASN A 101 -15.13 4.91 28.94
CA ASN A 101 -15.54 4.00 29.99
C ASN A 101 -16.40 2.87 29.40
N GLY A 102 -15.97 1.62 29.60
CA GLY A 102 -16.66 0.46 29.05
C GLY A 102 -16.21 0.01 27.67
N ALA A 103 -15.25 0.71 27.02
CA ALA A 103 -14.71 0.30 25.72
C ALA A 103 -13.97 -1.04 25.81
N ALA A 104 -14.15 -1.90 24.80
CA ALA A 104 -13.53 -3.22 24.71
C ALA A 104 -12.01 -3.17 24.88
N ALA A 105 -11.44 -4.01 25.76
CA ALA A 105 -10.01 -4.06 26.04
C ALA A 105 -9.17 -4.45 24.83
N THR A 106 -9.72 -5.38 24.05
CA THR A 106 -9.07 -6.00 22.90
C THR A 106 -10.00 -5.98 21.70
N ALA A 107 -9.39 -6.02 20.52
CA ALA A 107 -10.05 -6.40 19.28
C ALA A 107 -9.41 -7.70 18.78
N GLN A 108 -10.15 -8.50 18.03
CA GLN A 108 -9.66 -9.74 17.45
C GLN A 108 -9.51 -9.58 15.94
N THR A 109 -8.36 -9.96 15.38
CA THR A 109 -8.21 -9.97 13.91
C THR A 109 -9.15 -10.99 13.29
N SER A 110 -9.84 -10.60 12.22
CA SER A 110 -10.91 -11.43 11.65
C SER A 110 -10.42 -12.81 11.17
N ILE A 111 -11.24 -13.82 11.45
CA ILE A 111 -11.10 -15.18 10.95
C ILE A 111 -12.01 -15.44 9.74
N GLN A 112 -12.81 -14.45 9.34
CA GLN A 112 -13.74 -14.61 8.22
C GLN A 112 -12.98 -14.68 6.91
N THR A 113 -13.43 -15.58 6.04
CA THR A 113 -13.01 -15.68 4.63
C THR A 113 -14.25 -15.57 3.74
N ALA A 114 -14.07 -15.45 2.44
CA ALA A 114 -15.18 -15.51 1.47
C ALA A 114 -16.01 -16.81 1.54
N SER A 115 -15.46 -17.88 2.14
CA SER A 115 -16.11 -19.18 2.29
C SER A 115 -16.67 -19.46 3.70
N GLY A 116 -16.54 -18.49 4.61
CA GLY A 116 -16.90 -18.60 6.04
C GLY A 116 -15.68 -18.56 6.96
N PRO A 117 -15.86 -18.79 8.28
CA PRO A 117 -14.77 -18.72 9.25
C PRO A 117 -13.70 -19.77 8.97
N SER A 118 -12.44 -19.33 8.92
CA SER A 118 -11.26 -20.19 8.78
C SER A 118 -11.13 -21.16 9.97
N ASN A 119 -10.89 -22.44 9.68
CA ASN A 119 -10.64 -23.47 10.70
C ASN A 119 -9.70 -24.58 10.17
N PRO A 120 -8.48 -24.72 10.72
CA PRO A 120 -7.90 -23.90 11.79
C PRO A 120 -7.57 -22.47 11.32
N THR A 121 -7.50 -21.53 12.25
CA THR A 121 -6.95 -20.19 12.00
C THR A 121 -5.47 -20.30 11.62
N VAL A 122 -5.04 -19.49 10.64
CA VAL A 122 -3.64 -19.44 10.18
C VAL A 122 -3.12 -18.02 10.16
N ASP A 123 -1.79 -17.88 10.04
CA ASP A 123 -1.12 -16.57 9.92
C ASP A 123 -1.50 -15.61 11.06
N ALA A 124 -2.04 -14.44 10.75
CA ALA A 124 -2.43 -13.43 11.73
C ALA A 124 -3.93 -13.41 12.01
N GLN A 125 -4.68 -14.47 11.69
CA GLN A 125 -6.11 -14.61 12.00
C GLN A 125 -6.35 -14.91 13.48
N GLY A 126 -7.43 -14.37 14.05
CA GLY A 126 -7.90 -14.70 15.40
C GLY A 126 -6.96 -14.23 16.51
N LEU A 127 -6.10 -13.24 16.25
CA LEU A 127 -5.18 -12.68 17.22
C LEU A 127 -5.89 -11.61 18.06
N ASP A 128 -5.86 -11.77 19.38
CA ASP A 128 -6.31 -10.73 20.30
C ASP A 128 -5.24 -9.63 20.42
N VAL A 129 -5.61 -8.42 20.01
CA VAL A 129 -4.76 -7.23 20.05
C VAL A 129 -5.40 -6.15 20.92
N PRO A 130 -4.62 -5.31 21.62
CA PRO A 130 -5.20 -4.17 22.35
C PRO A 130 -5.99 -3.25 21.42
N ALA A 131 -7.18 -2.83 21.84
CA ALA A 131 -8.05 -1.98 21.02
C ALA A 131 -7.38 -0.64 20.63
N GLU A 132 -6.47 -0.11 21.46
CA GLU A 132 -5.65 1.06 21.13
C GLU A 132 -4.78 0.84 19.89
N LEU A 133 -4.25 -0.38 19.69
CA LEU A 133 -3.43 -0.67 18.52
C LEU A 133 -4.27 -0.69 17.25
N ALA A 134 -5.47 -1.29 17.31
CA ALA A 134 -6.41 -1.28 16.19
C ALA A 134 -6.86 0.14 15.82
N ALA A 135 -7.23 0.97 16.82
CA ALA A 135 -7.60 2.37 16.60
C ALA A 135 -6.45 3.18 15.97
N ILE A 136 -5.20 3.01 16.44
CA ILE A 136 -4.03 3.66 15.85
C ILE A 136 -3.80 3.18 14.41
N ALA A 137 -3.93 1.88 14.13
CA ALA A 137 -3.74 1.34 12.79
C ALA A 137 -4.79 1.88 11.80
N LYS A 138 -6.06 1.99 12.21
CA LYS A 138 -7.13 2.63 11.43
C LYS A 138 -6.83 4.10 11.16
N ALA A 139 -6.39 4.85 12.17
CA ALA A 139 -6.03 6.27 12.03
C ALA A 139 -4.87 6.48 11.04
N ILE A 140 -3.82 5.65 11.16
CA ILE A 140 -2.67 5.66 10.24
C ILE A 140 -3.11 5.33 8.82
N THR A 141 -4.01 4.35 8.66
CA THR A 141 -4.52 3.95 7.34
C THR A 141 -5.17 5.11 6.60
N GLY A 142 -6.09 5.84 7.25
CA GLY A 142 -6.67 7.05 6.69
C GLY A 142 -5.61 8.10 6.34
N ALA A 143 -4.71 8.38 7.28
CA ALA A 143 -3.64 9.38 7.10
C ALA A 143 -2.66 9.03 5.96
N TYR A 144 -2.35 7.75 5.75
CA TYR A 144 -1.26 7.31 4.88
C TYR A 144 -1.69 7.00 3.46
N LEU A 145 -2.89 6.45 3.24
CA LEU A 145 -3.45 6.17 1.92
C LEU A 145 -3.89 7.43 1.17
N SER A 146 -4.15 8.51 1.91
CA SER A 146 -4.60 9.79 1.35
C SER A 146 -3.44 10.70 0.90
N SER A 147 -3.76 11.59 -0.04
CA SER A 147 -2.88 12.62 -0.59
C SER A 147 -3.69 13.87 -1.00
N GLY A 148 -3.03 14.90 -1.53
CA GLY A 148 -3.73 16.05 -2.14
C GLY A 148 -4.54 15.68 -3.40
N GLY A 149 -4.31 14.51 -4.00
CA GLY A 149 -5.01 14.04 -5.20
C GLY A 149 -6.10 13.00 -4.96
N ASN A 150 -6.17 12.41 -3.76
CA ASN A 150 -7.14 11.37 -3.41
C ASN A 150 -7.35 11.29 -1.89
N ALA A 151 -8.58 11.05 -1.48
CA ALA A 151 -8.95 10.76 -0.10
C ALA A 151 -9.49 9.33 0.00
N PHE A 152 -8.73 8.46 0.67
CA PHE A 152 -9.05 7.06 0.92
C PHE A 152 -9.15 6.81 2.42
N SER A 153 -10.07 5.91 2.80
CA SER A 153 -10.31 5.45 4.16
C SER A 153 -9.88 4.00 4.33
N SER A 154 -10.03 3.44 5.52
CA SER A 154 -9.92 2.00 5.73
C SER A 154 -11.01 1.21 4.98
N ARG A 155 -12.21 1.76 4.72
CA ARG A 155 -13.19 1.14 3.81
C ARG A 155 -12.69 1.06 2.37
N THR A 156 -12.00 2.10 1.89
CA THR A 156 -11.34 2.04 0.59
C THR A 156 -10.25 0.96 0.60
N ALA A 157 -9.48 0.87 1.68
CA ALA A 157 -8.47 -0.17 1.86
C ALA A 157 -9.10 -1.57 1.83
N SER A 158 -10.24 -1.79 2.51
CA SER A 158 -10.99 -3.05 2.48
C SER A 158 -11.24 -3.55 1.07
N GLN A 159 -11.62 -2.65 0.16
CA GLN A 159 -11.96 -3.03 -1.21
C GLN A 159 -10.75 -3.50 -2.01
N ILE A 160 -9.62 -2.82 -1.87
CA ILE A 160 -8.48 -2.95 -2.79
C ILE A 160 -7.48 -4.03 -2.40
N VAL A 161 -7.80 -4.83 -1.38
CA VAL A 161 -6.90 -5.82 -0.78
C VAL A 161 -7.44 -7.26 -0.80
N GLN A 162 -8.65 -7.45 -1.30
CA GLN A 162 -9.34 -8.73 -1.31
C GLN A 162 -8.99 -9.57 -2.54
N GLU A 163 -9.38 -10.85 -2.50
CA GLU A 163 -9.18 -11.85 -3.56
C GLU A 163 -9.98 -11.58 -4.84
N HIS A 164 -11.01 -10.74 -4.75
CA HIS A 164 -11.79 -10.26 -5.88
C HIS A 164 -11.98 -8.74 -5.78
N PHE A 165 -11.95 -8.08 -6.93
CA PHE A 165 -12.13 -6.64 -7.03
C PHE A 165 -13.19 -6.27 -8.08
N PRO A 166 -14.18 -5.45 -7.71
CA PRO A 166 -14.52 -5.12 -6.32
C PRO A 166 -14.99 -6.36 -5.55
N PRO A 167 -14.92 -6.37 -4.21
CA PRO A 167 -15.38 -7.51 -3.43
C PRO A 167 -16.91 -7.54 -3.36
N ALA A 168 -17.51 -8.56 -3.99
CA ALA A 168 -18.95 -8.79 -3.96
C ALA A 168 -19.30 -10.22 -4.40
N PRO A 169 -20.47 -10.75 -4.01
CA PRO A 169 -20.96 -12.04 -4.50
C PRO A 169 -21.11 -12.10 -6.04
N THR A 170 -21.32 -10.97 -6.72
CA THR A 170 -21.52 -10.89 -8.17
C THR A 170 -20.23 -10.74 -8.98
N THR A 171 -19.09 -10.55 -8.32
CA THR A 171 -17.78 -10.31 -8.94
C THR A 171 -16.79 -11.43 -8.67
N VAL A 172 -17.26 -12.56 -8.14
CA VAL A 172 -16.49 -13.81 -8.02
C VAL A 172 -15.97 -14.19 -9.41
N GLY A 173 -14.65 -14.31 -9.52
CA GLY A 173 -13.95 -14.55 -10.79
C GLY A 173 -13.42 -13.30 -11.50
N LEU A 174 -13.53 -12.12 -10.89
CA LEU A 174 -12.70 -10.97 -11.23
C LEU A 174 -11.35 -11.05 -10.51
N GLU A 175 -10.39 -10.26 -10.98
CA GLU A 175 -9.04 -10.19 -10.44
C GLU A 175 -9.02 -9.71 -8.97
N SER A 176 -7.95 -10.04 -8.26
CA SER A 176 -7.73 -9.55 -6.90
C SER A 176 -7.53 -8.03 -6.86
N GLY A 177 -7.79 -7.44 -5.69
CA GLY A 177 -7.55 -6.03 -5.41
C GLY A 177 -6.12 -5.58 -5.76
N PRO A 178 -5.95 -4.33 -6.25
CA PRO A 178 -4.67 -3.85 -6.76
C PRO A 178 -3.59 -3.77 -5.68
N LEU A 179 -3.96 -3.61 -4.40
CA LEU A 179 -3.04 -3.54 -3.26
C LEU A 179 -3.13 -4.77 -2.36
N PHE A 180 -3.51 -5.92 -2.90
CA PHE A 180 -3.54 -7.21 -2.21
C PHE A 180 -2.29 -7.44 -1.31
N GLY A 181 -2.51 -7.60 0.00
CA GLY A 181 -1.44 -7.80 0.98
C GLY A 181 -0.73 -6.52 1.46
N VAL A 182 -1.20 -5.31 1.12
CA VAL A 182 -0.61 -4.04 1.63
C VAL A 182 -0.73 -3.88 3.15
N GLN A 183 -1.62 -4.66 3.79
CA GLN A 183 -1.78 -4.69 5.25
C GLN A 183 -0.44 -4.91 5.95
N PHE A 184 0.40 -5.81 5.42
CA PHE A 184 1.70 -6.13 5.99
C PHE A 184 2.81 -5.17 5.50
N SER A 185 2.52 -3.88 5.57
CA SER A 185 3.44 -2.77 5.37
C SER A 185 3.33 -1.79 6.53
N GLN A 186 4.21 -0.79 6.60
CA GLN A 186 4.28 0.16 7.72
C GLN A 186 4.48 -0.55 9.07
N LEU A 187 5.17 -1.69 9.04
CA LEU A 187 5.24 -2.64 10.14
C LEU A 187 6.00 -2.07 11.36
N PRO A 188 5.69 -2.56 12.58
CA PRO A 188 6.29 -2.03 13.81
C PRO A 188 7.79 -2.29 13.97
N CYS A 189 8.28 -3.27 13.23
CA CYS A 189 9.65 -3.76 13.19
C CYS A 189 10.48 -3.20 12.03
N SER A 190 9.88 -2.44 11.11
CA SER A 190 10.57 -1.94 9.91
C SER A 190 11.77 -1.08 10.30
N ASP A 191 12.89 -1.27 9.60
CA ASP A 191 14.11 -0.46 9.72
C ASP A 191 13.96 0.94 9.10
N LEU A 192 12.92 1.16 8.30
CA LEU A 192 12.57 2.45 7.72
C LEU A 192 11.65 3.28 8.63
N ASN A 193 10.70 2.64 9.31
CA ASN A 193 9.69 3.38 10.07
C ASN A 193 10.28 3.89 11.39
N ALA A 194 10.05 5.17 11.69
CA ALA A 194 10.53 5.78 12.91
C ALA A 194 9.68 5.33 14.11
N ARG A 195 10.34 5.05 15.24
CA ARG A 195 9.68 4.77 16.52
C ARG A 195 9.34 6.07 17.25
N PHE A 196 8.37 6.02 18.15
CA PHE A 196 8.13 7.11 19.09
C PHE A 196 9.23 7.15 20.15
N LEU A 197 9.78 8.33 20.41
CA LEU A 197 10.82 8.54 21.43
C LEU A 197 10.21 9.27 22.63
N SER A 198 9.90 8.54 23.70
CA SER A 198 9.27 9.10 24.90
C SER A 198 10.14 10.15 25.61
N GLY A 199 11.47 10.04 25.48
CA GLY A 199 12.45 10.97 26.04
C GLY A 199 12.65 12.27 25.25
N GLY A 200 11.97 12.44 24.11
CA GLY A 200 12.09 13.64 23.27
C GLY A 200 13.27 13.61 22.29
N GLY A 201 13.62 14.80 21.79
CA GLY A 201 14.72 15.02 20.85
C GLY A 201 14.28 15.22 19.40
N PRO A 202 15.20 15.57 18.48
CA PRO A 202 14.88 15.90 17.08
C PRO A 202 14.13 14.78 16.34
N GLY A 203 14.44 13.52 16.64
CA GLY A 203 13.77 12.35 16.05
C GLY A 203 12.42 11.98 16.69
N GLN A 204 11.93 12.72 17.69
CA GLN A 204 10.69 12.35 18.38
C GLN A 204 9.50 12.30 17.43
N PHE A 205 9.39 13.28 16.52
CA PHE A 205 8.23 13.46 15.65
C PHE A 205 8.50 13.20 14.17
N ILE A 206 9.72 12.79 13.80
CA ILE A 206 10.02 12.41 12.41
C ILE A 206 9.25 11.15 12.04
N GLY A 207 8.68 11.13 10.84
CA GLY A 207 8.05 9.95 10.27
C GLY A 207 8.74 9.41 9.00
N PRO A 208 8.08 8.50 8.27
CA PRO A 208 6.82 7.86 8.66
C PRO A 208 6.96 7.13 10.00
N LYS A 209 5.98 7.27 10.88
CA LYS A 209 5.86 6.43 12.07
C LYS A 209 5.30 5.07 11.70
N ARG A 210 5.75 4.06 12.43
CA ARG A 210 5.24 2.69 12.31
C ARG A 210 3.75 2.60 12.67
N SER A 211 3.04 1.71 11.99
CA SER A 211 1.71 1.24 12.41
C SER A 211 1.85 -0.01 13.28
N PRO A 212 1.07 -0.16 14.37
CA PRO A 212 1.20 -1.31 15.26
C PRO A 212 0.78 -2.64 14.62
N LEU A 213 -0.18 -2.61 13.71
CA LEU A 213 -0.78 -3.80 13.07
C LEU A 213 -0.67 -3.77 11.54
N GLY A 214 0.15 -2.85 11.01
CA GLY A 214 0.15 -2.54 9.59
C GLY A 214 -1.07 -1.71 9.16
N LEU A 215 -1.49 -1.79 7.90
CA LEU A 215 -2.68 -1.06 7.42
C LEU A 215 -3.97 -1.84 7.70
N ALA A 216 -5.04 -1.11 7.99
CA ALA A 216 -6.36 -1.63 8.34
C ALA A 216 -7.22 -1.80 7.09
N ALA A 217 -7.89 -2.95 6.97
CA ALA A 217 -9.02 -3.13 6.06
C ALA A 217 -10.37 -2.82 6.74
N ASP A 218 -10.36 -2.71 8.06
CA ASP A 218 -11.55 -2.57 8.89
C ASP A 218 -12.07 -1.13 8.89
N PRO A 219 -13.37 -0.85 8.59
CA PRO A 219 -13.93 0.50 8.59
C PRO A 219 -13.74 1.26 9.92
N GLY A 220 -13.95 2.57 9.91
CA GLY A 220 -13.66 3.43 11.08
C GLY A 220 -12.31 4.15 11.08
N GLY A 221 -11.55 4.07 9.98
CA GLY A 221 -10.32 4.84 9.73
C GLY A 221 -10.50 5.91 8.64
N LEU A 222 -10.53 7.19 9.01
CA LEU A 222 -10.76 8.30 8.08
C LEU A 222 -9.59 9.31 8.05
N PRO A 223 -9.24 9.87 6.88
CA PRO A 223 -8.24 10.93 6.79
C PRO A 223 -8.79 12.27 7.33
N LEU A 224 -7.92 13.11 7.86
CA LEU A 224 -8.26 14.47 8.30
C LEU A 224 -7.61 15.49 7.38
N TYR A 225 -8.39 16.45 6.89
CA TYR A 225 -7.96 17.50 5.97
C TYR A 225 -8.17 18.88 6.58
N LYS A 226 -7.23 19.79 6.35
CA LYS A 226 -7.34 21.20 6.72
C LYS A 226 -6.93 22.04 5.53
N ASN A 227 -7.77 23.00 5.15
CA ASN A 227 -7.54 23.85 3.98
C ASN A 227 -7.25 23.05 2.69
N GLY A 228 -7.85 21.86 2.55
CA GLY A 228 -7.64 20.95 1.42
C GLY A 228 -6.34 20.13 1.46
N VAL A 229 -5.57 20.18 2.55
CA VAL A 229 -4.35 19.39 2.75
C VAL A 229 -4.57 18.29 3.78
N VAL A 230 -4.08 17.08 3.51
CA VAL A 230 -4.09 15.98 4.50
C VAL A 230 -3.21 16.36 5.69
N VAL A 231 -3.79 16.44 6.89
CA VAL A 231 -3.09 16.77 8.13
C VAL A 231 -3.00 15.61 9.12
N GLY A 232 -3.73 14.52 8.88
CA GLY A 232 -3.75 13.38 9.78
C GLY A 232 -4.81 12.35 9.46
N GLY A 233 -5.18 11.58 10.47
CA GLY A 233 -6.26 10.60 10.41
C GLY A 233 -6.86 10.32 11.79
N ILE A 234 -8.11 9.87 11.80
CA ILE A 234 -8.83 9.36 12.98
C ILE A 234 -9.11 7.88 12.78
N GLY A 235 -9.03 7.11 13.86
CA GLY A 235 -9.33 5.68 13.87
C GLY A 235 -10.11 5.29 15.12
N ILE A 236 -11.12 4.44 14.93
CA ILE A 236 -12.08 4.02 15.97
C ILE A 236 -12.03 2.51 16.14
N MET A 237 -12.05 2.05 17.39
CA MET A 237 -12.22 0.63 17.72
C MET A 237 -13.13 0.50 18.96
N GLY A 238 -14.29 -0.09 18.82
CA GLY A 238 -15.37 -0.18 19.79
C GLY A 238 -16.08 -1.53 19.84
N ASP A 239 -16.25 -2.22 18.71
CA ASP A 239 -17.00 -3.49 18.64
C ASP A 239 -16.17 -4.74 18.99
N GLY A 240 -14.84 -4.62 18.89
CA GLY A 240 -13.89 -5.69 19.20
C GLY A 240 -13.59 -6.65 18.04
N ASP A 241 -14.10 -6.40 16.83
CA ASP A 241 -13.70 -7.09 15.61
C ASP A 241 -12.75 -6.20 14.80
N TYR A 242 -11.56 -6.71 14.46
CA TYR A 242 -10.64 -6.02 13.55
C TYR A 242 -10.72 -6.70 12.18
N GLY A 243 -11.75 -6.30 11.43
CA GLY A 243 -12.26 -7.02 10.28
C GLY A 243 -12.04 -6.37 8.92
N LEU A 244 -13.02 -6.60 8.06
CA LEU A 244 -13.10 -6.13 6.67
C LEU A 244 -14.53 -6.30 6.16
N ASP A 245 -14.87 -5.48 5.16
CA ASP A 245 -16.14 -5.54 4.44
C ASP A 245 -15.99 -6.36 3.14
N PHE A 246 -16.65 -7.51 3.06
CA PHE A 246 -16.60 -8.44 1.92
C PHE A 246 -17.60 -8.12 0.79
N ASN A 247 -18.46 -7.12 0.95
CA ASN A 247 -19.55 -6.89 0.01
C ASN A 247 -19.77 -5.40 -0.27
N ILE A 248 -19.44 -4.96 -1.49
CA ILE A 248 -19.69 -3.57 -1.88
C ILE A 248 -21.12 -3.27 -2.37
N LEU A 249 -22.00 -4.28 -2.43
CA LEU A 249 -23.34 -4.12 -3.02
C LEU A 249 -24.38 -3.60 -2.02
N ASP A 250 -24.12 -3.74 -0.72
CA ASP A 250 -24.96 -3.21 0.35
C ASP A 250 -24.39 -1.91 0.90
N ARG A 251 -25.19 -1.25 1.74
CA ARG A 251 -24.72 -0.17 2.61
C ARG A 251 -24.52 -0.78 3.98
N ASP A 252 -23.29 -0.75 4.43
CA ASP A 252 -22.87 -1.28 5.72
C ASP A 252 -23.13 -0.22 6.81
N ASP A 253 -23.94 -0.57 7.82
CA ASP A 253 -24.25 0.30 8.96
C ASP A 253 -23.23 0.05 10.07
N ASP A 254 -22.04 0.60 9.86
CA ASP A 254 -20.89 0.47 10.76
C ASP A 254 -20.84 1.67 11.74
N ASP A 255 -21.07 1.37 13.02
CA ASP A 255 -21.06 2.38 14.09
C ASP A 255 -19.68 3.06 14.23
N GLU A 256 -18.58 2.34 14.02
CA GLU A 256 -17.22 2.87 14.16
C GLU A 256 -16.90 3.85 13.02
N GLU A 257 -17.39 3.57 11.82
CA GLU A 257 -17.30 4.48 10.69
C GLU A 257 -18.09 5.76 10.92
N ALA A 258 -19.30 5.68 11.47
CA ALA A 258 -20.07 6.87 11.83
C ALA A 258 -19.42 7.68 12.95
N ILE A 259 -18.85 7.02 13.97
CA ILE A 259 -18.07 7.68 15.04
C ILE A 259 -16.84 8.38 14.46
N ALA A 260 -16.13 7.73 13.52
CA ALA A 260 -15.00 8.33 12.83
C ALA A 260 -15.43 9.56 12.01
N LEU A 261 -16.57 9.46 11.32
CA LEU A 261 -17.14 10.53 10.50
C LEU A 261 -17.56 11.72 11.36
N ALA A 262 -18.10 11.50 12.56
CA ALA A 262 -18.38 12.56 13.52
C ALA A 262 -17.10 13.30 13.93
N GLY A 263 -16.03 12.57 14.26
CA GLY A 263 -14.72 13.17 14.56
C GLY A 263 -14.06 13.86 13.37
N GLN A 264 -14.41 13.50 12.13
CA GLN A 264 -13.90 14.13 10.92
C GLN A 264 -14.59 15.45 10.59
N GLN A 265 -15.74 15.77 11.21
CA GLN A 265 -16.45 17.02 10.89
C GLN A 265 -15.52 18.23 11.11
N ASP A 266 -15.63 19.23 10.23
CA ASP A 266 -14.69 20.35 10.05
C ASP A 266 -13.29 20.00 9.48
N PHE A 267 -12.98 18.71 9.34
CA PHE A 267 -11.74 18.18 8.73
C PHE A 267 -11.99 17.25 7.54
N VAL A 268 -13.15 17.39 6.89
CA VAL A 268 -13.53 16.55 5.76
C VAL A 268 -12.64 16.79 4.53
N PRO A 269 -12.30 15.75 3.77
CA PRO A 269 -11.60 15.91 2.49
C PRO A 269 -12.41 16.75 1.49
N PRO A 270 -11.75 17.42 0.54
CA PRO A 270 -12.43 18.01 -0.61
C PRO A 270 -13.25 16.96 -1.36
N SER A 271 -14.53 17.25 -1.63
CA SER A 271 -15.45 16.30 -2.26
C SER A 271 -15.02 15.83 -3.66
N ALA A 272 -14.16 16.61 -4.34
CA ALA A 272 -13.63 16.29 -5.66
C ALA A 272 -12.60 15.15 -5.66
N ILE A 273 -11.99 14.85 -4.51
CA ILE A 273 -10.92 13.85 -4.37
C ILE A 273 -11.35 12.62 -3.55
N LEU A 274 -12.60 12.58 -3.09
CA LEU A 274 -13.18 11.43 -2.38
C LEU A 274 -13.06 10.14 -3.19
N ALA A 275 -12.94 9.00 -2.50
CA ALA A 275 -12.77 7.69 -3.14
C ALA A 275 -13.85 7.36 -4.19
N GLN A 276 -15.11 7.78 -4.00
CA GLN A 276 -16.20 7.57 -4.99
C GLN A 276 -15.97 8.32 -6.31
N ARG A 277 -15.05 9.29 -6.30
CA ARG A 277 -14.57 9.99 -7.49
C ARG A 277 -13.34 9.29 -8.08
N ILE A 278 -12.79 8.24 -7.52
CA ILE A 278 -11.67 7.51 -8.13
C ILE A 278 -12.18 6.19 -8.68
N THR A 279 -11.85 5.90 -9.94
CA THR A 279 -12.21 4.64 -10.58
C THR A 279 -10.97 3.79 -10.80
N VAL A 280 -11.03 2.54 -10.38
CA VAL A 280 -10.04 1.50 -10.66
C VAL A 280 -10.74 0.41 -11.45
N ASP A 281 -10.20 0.06 -12.60
CA ASP A 281 -10.83 -0.87 -13.57
C ASP A 281 -12.33 -0.61 -13.82
N GLY A 282 -12.68 0.67 -14.02
CA GLY A 282 -14.08 1.08 -14.24
C GLY A 282 -14.98 1.06 -12.99
N THR A 283 -14.48 0.59 -11.85
CA THR A 283 -15.21 0.54 -10.58
C THR A 283 -14.89 1.76 -9.70
N SER A 284 -15.92 2.47 -9.25
CA SER A 284 -15.78 3.54 -8.25
C SER A 284 -15.49 2.96 -6.87
N LEU A 285 -14.47 3.50 -6.18
CA LEU A 285 -14.12 3.10 -4.82
C LEU A 285 -15.08 3.70 -3.78
N ARG A 286 -15.31 3.05 -2.64
CA ARG A 286 -16.10 3.64 -1.53
C ARG A 286 -15.20 4.33 -0.51
N PHE A 287 -15.60 5.53 -0.07
CA PHE A 287 -14.93 6.28 1.00
C PHE A 287 -15.55 6.00 2.37
N SER A 288 -16.86 6.03 2.45
CA SER A 288 -17.64 5.76 3.67
C SER A 288 -19.07 5.47 3.23
N ASP A 289 -19.73 4.63 4.01
CA ASP A 289 -21.16 4.33 3.91
C ASP A 289 -21.98 5.17 4.88
N ALA A 290 -21.40 5.54 6.02
CA ALA A 290 -21.93 6.59 6.88
C ALA A 290 -21.95 7.94 6.14
N GLU A 291 -23.02 8.70 6.34
CA GLU A 291 -23.22 10.05 5.83
C GLU A 291 -23.41 11.04 6.99
N ALA A 292 -23.18 12.32 6.74
CA ALA A 292 -23.32 13.36 7.76
C ALA A 292 -24.74 13.45 8.33
N ASP A 293 -25.75 13.04 7.55
CA ASP A 293 -27.15 13.00 7.96
C ASP A 293 -27.46 11.84 8.93
N ASP A 294 -26.57 10.85 9.06
CA ASP A 294 -26.70 9.75 10.03
C ASP A 294 -26.16 10.12 11.42
N LEU A 295 -25.55 11.29 11.57
CA LEU A 295 -24.86 11.69 12.80
C LEU A 295 -25.79 12.35 13.82
N ALA A 296 -25.53 12.11 15.11
CA ALA A 296 -26.11 12.90 16.17
C ALA A 296 -25.56 14.33 16.18
N PRO A 297 -26.20 15.28 16.89
CA PRO A 297 -25.67 16.64 17.03
C PRO A 297 -24.24 16.63 17.59
N LEU A 298 -23.30 17.22 16.84
CA LEU A 298 -21.88 17.22 17.17
C LEU A 298 -21.59 17.82 18.56
N GLN A 299 -20.81 17.08 19.34
CA GLN A 299 -20.28 17.53 20.64
C GLN A 299 -18.85 18.06 20.46
N GLY A 300 -18.49 19.18 21.08
CA GLY A 300 -17.15 19.79 20.90
C GLY A 300 -16.38 20.06 22.19
N ASN A 301 -16.97 19.77 23.36
CA ASN A 301 -16.38 20.15 24.64
C ASN A 301 -15.56 19.02 25.26
N PHE A 302 -14.27 18.95 24.92
CA PHE A 302 -13.36 17.93 25.46
C PHE A 302 -13.28 17.92 27.00
N ALA A 303 -13.39 19.09 27.65
CA ALA A 303 -13.36 19.18 29.11
C ALA A 303 -14.58 18.52 29.77
N ALA A 304 -15.71 18.37 29.05
CA ALA A 304 -16.89 17.70 29.56
C ALA A 304 -16.75 16.16 29.52
N ILE A 305 -15.95 15.61 28.61
CA ILE A 305 -15.80 14.16 28.44
C ILE A 305 -14.58 13.59 29.17
N ASN A 306 -13.50 14.36 29.31
CA ASN A 306 -12.25 13.85 29.89
C ASN A 306 -12.37 13.69 31.42
N GLY A 307 -12.23 12.46 31.90
CA GLY A 307 -12.47 12.06 33.29
C GLY A 307 -13.92 11.71 33.59
N ALA A 308 -14.87 11.97 32.68
CA ALA A 308 -16.29 11.68 32.85
C ALA A 308 -16.75 10.51 31.96
N SER A 309 -16.57 10.63 30.64
CA SER A 309 -16.91 9.60 29.64
C SER A 309 -15.75 8.64 29.36
N GLY A 310 -14.54 8.99 29.79
CA GLY A 310 -13.33 8.21 29.56
C GLY A 310 -12.08 8.99 29.94
N ALA A 311 -10.92 8.56 29.48
CA ALA A 311 -9.67 9.27 29.72
C ALA A 311 -8.69 9.11 28.55
N LEU A 312 -7.74 10.05 28.46
CA LEU A 312 -6.56 9.87 27.61
C LEU A 312 -5.68 8.74 28.15
N VAL A 313 -5.16 7.90 27.27
CA VAL A 313 -4.33 6.75 27.63
C VAL A 313 -2.98 6.80 26.94
N ALA A 314 -1.94 6.41 27.67
CA ALA A 314 -0.62 6.16 27.11
C ALA A 314 -0.61 4.82 26.38
N VAL A 315 0.06 4.76 25.24
CA VAL A 315 0.26 3.52 24.48
C VAL A 315 1.75 3.32 24.32
N ARG A 316 2.27 2.27 24.97
CA ARG A 316 3.71 2.04 25.08
C ARG A 316 4.33 1.92 23.69
N GLY A 317 5.32 2.77 23.40
CA GLY A 317 5.98 2.81 22.10
C GLY A 317 5.29 3.66 21.03
N TYR A 318 4.21 4.38 21.39
CA TYR A 318 3.43 5.23 20.48
C TYR A 318 3.08 6.62 21.05
N THR A 319 2.72 6.71 22.33
CA THR A 319 2.40 7.99 22.99
C THR A 319 2.56 7.93 24.51
N ASN A 320 2.84 9.08 25.13
CA ASN A 320 2.86 9.25 26.59
C ASN A 320 1.47 9.55 27.19
N GLY A 321 0.40 9.57 26.37
CA GLY A 321 -0.98 9.71 26.84
C GLY A 321 -1.48 11.13 27.08
N GLY A 322 -0.77 12.13 26.56
CA GLY A 322 -1.25 13.53 26.51
C GLY A 322 -1.71 13.92 25.11
N ILE A 323 -2.52 14.97 25.02
CA ILE A 323 -2.82 15.63 23.75
C ILE A 323 -1.61 16.47 23.33
N ILE A 324 -1.19 16.31 22.07
CA ILE A 324 -0.15 17.13 21.45
C ILE A 324 -0.64 17.70 20.11
N ALA A 325 0.00 18.78 19.65
CA ALA A 325 -0.21 19.29 18.30
C ALA A 325 0.51 18.40 17.28
N GLY A 326 -0.02 18.35 16.05
CA GLY A 326 0.59 17.65 14.94
C GLY A 326 1.81 18.37 14.37
N THR A 327 2.59 17.64 13.58
CA THR A 327 3.76 18.19 12.89
C THR A 327 3.44 18.52 11.45
N ALA A 328 3.78 19.72 11.01
CA ALA A 328 3.53 20.15 9.64
C ALA A 328 4.37 19.33 8.64
N TYR A 329 3.71 18.66 7.71
CA TYR A 329 4.34 17.87 6.64
C TYR A 329 5.23 18.74 5.74
N GLY A 330 6.30 18.16 5.19
CA GLY A 330 7.22 18.87 4.30
C GLY A 330 8.21 19.77 5.06
N THR A 331 8.41 19.50 6.34
CA THR A 331 9.38 20.18 7.22
C THR A 331 10.38 19.20 7.80
N GLU A 332 11.53 19.71 8.26
CA GLU A 332 12.52 18.92 9.00
C GLU A 332 11.88 18.15 10.17
N ALA A 333 11.00 18.81 10.92
CA ALA A 333 10.34 18.21 12.08
C ALA A 333 9.46 17.00 11.71
N SER A 334 8.81 17.02 10.53
CA SER A 334 7.99 15.89 10.07
C SER A 334 8.80 14.67 9.61
N GLY A 335 10.12 14.79 9.47
CA GLY A 335 10.95 13.73 8.91
C GLY A 335 10.88 13.62 7.39
N VAL A 336 10.19 14.53 6.70
CA VAL A 336 10.05 14.57 5.24
C VAL A 336 10.17 16.02 4.76
N ARG A 337 11.09 16.30 3.84
CA ARG A 337 11.30 17.66 3.31
C ARG A 337 11.78 17.65 1.87
N ALA A 338 11.76 18.81 1.23
CA ALA A 338 12.43 19.01 -0.06
C ALA A 338 13.92 18.65 0.03
N ALA A 339 14.43 17.98 -0.99
CA ALA A 339 15.84 17.68 -1.15
C ALA A 339 16.63 18.98 -1.38
N THR A 340 17.84 19.05 -0.86
CA THR A 340 18.81 20.05 -1.28
C THR A 340 19.40 19.68 -2.63
N SER A 341 19.94 20.65 -3.37
CA SER A 341 20.58 20.41 -4.67
C SER A 341 21.82 19.50 -4.58
N ALA A 342 22.40 19.32 -3.38
CA ALA A 342 23.52 18.40 -3.15
C ALA A 342 23.04 16.96 -2.94
N GLU A 343 21.81 16.77 -2.44
CA GLU A 343 21.22 15.45 -2.21
C GLU A 343 20.60 14.89 -3.49
N PHE A 344 19.88 15.73 -4.23
CA PHE A 344 19.24 15.34 -5.49
C PHE A 344 19.13 16.53 -6.45
N SER A 345 19.37 16.28 -7.73
CA SER A 345 19.46 17.34 -8.76
C SER A 345 18.10 17.95 -9.13
N ASN A 346 17.02 17.16 -9.05
CA ASN A 346 15.67 17.63 -9.29
C ASN A 346 15.11 18.35 -8.04
N SER A 347 14.76 19.63 -8.19
CA SER A 347 14.24 20.49 -7.12
C SER A 347 12.86 20.09 -6.59
N ASP A 348 12.10 19.27 -7.33
CA ASP A 348 10.83 18.73 -6.86
C ASP A 348 11.00 17.54 -5.91
N ALA A 349 12.19 16.95 -5.80
CA ALA A 349 12.38 15.77 -5.00
C ALA A 349 12.28 16.07 -3.50
N PHE A 350 11.67 15.16 -2.76
CA PHE A 350 11.62 15.12 -1.31
C PHE A 350 12.44 13.93 -0.80
N VAL A 351 12.99 14.06 0.41
CA VAL A 351 13.80 13.04 1.10
C VAL A 351 13.30 12.86 2.53
N LEU A 352 13.69 11.73 3.14
CA LEU A 352 13.48 11.48 4.55
C LEU A 352 14.63 12.10 5.35
N THR A 353 14.34 12.82 6.43
CA THR A 353 15.32 13.53 7.27
C THR A 353 15.29 13.03 8.71
N ASP A 354 16.43 13.10 9.39
CA ASP A 354 16.61 12.74 10.80
C ASP A 354 16.11 13.83 11.77
N GLY A 355 15.53 14.91 11.24
CA GLY A 355 15.05 16.07 12.01
C GLY A 355 16.18 17.01 12.45
N SER A 356 17.42 16.72 12.06
CA SER A 356 18.63 17.49 12.34
C SER A 356 19.30 17.99 11.06
N GLY A 357 18.59 17.94 9.92
CA GLY A 357 19.06 18.42 8.62
C GLY A 357 19.67 17.36 7.72
N ASN A 358 19.90 16.13 8.21
CA ASN A 358 20.54 15.08 7.42
C ASN A 358 19.52 14.17 6.75
N ASN A 359 19.75 13.84 5.48
CA ASN A 359 19.02 12.76 4.81
C ASN A 359 19.30 11.43 5.52
N ARG A 360 18.23 10.70 5.89
CA ARG A 360 18.30 9.38 6.55
C ARG A 360 18.83 8.29 5.62
N PHE A 361 18.56 8.41 4.32
CA PHE A 361 18.91 7.43 3.30
C PHE A 361 19.55 8.13 2.09
N PRO A 362 20.75 8.72 2.27
CA PRO A 362 21.44 9.43 1.21
C PRO A 362 21.92 8.46 0.12
N ILE A 363 22.02 8.96 -1.10
CA ILE A 363 22.55 8.20 -2.23
C ILE A 363 23.98 7.73 -1.93
N ARG A 364 24.21 6.42 -1.98
CA ARG A 364 25.50 5.79 -1.70
C ARG A 364 25.73 4.55 -2.56
N GLY A 365 26.95 4.02 -2.53
CA GLY A 365 27.28 2.74 -3.19
C GLY A 365 26.85 1.53 -2.35
N GLY A 366 26.76 0.38 -3.01
CA GLY A 366 26.45 -0.91 -2.42
C GLY A 366 27.46 -1.35 -1.36
N THR A 367 26.99 -2.11 -0.39
CA THR A 367 27.76 -2.58 0.76
C THR A 367 28.10 -4.07 0.71
N ASP A 368 27.71 -4.72 -0.38
CA ASP A 368 27.72 -6.16 -0.62
C ASP A 368 28.97 -6.67 -1.36
N GLY A 369 30.10 -5.94 -1.25
CA GLY A 369 31.37 -6.31 -1.89
C GLY A 369 31.98 -7.64 -1.44
N GLY A 370 31.48 -8.21 -0.34
CA GLY A 370 31.82 -9.57 0.09
C GLY A 370 31.04 -10.67 -0.64
N SER A 371 29.93 -10.34 -1.30
CA SER A 371 29.06 -11.28 -2.01
C SER A 371 29.09 -11.10 -3.53
N ILE A 372 29.32 -9.89 -4.02
CA ILE A 372 29.44 -9.60 -5.45
C ILE A 372 30.74 -8.86 -5.74
N ALA A 373 31.37 -9.20 -6.87
CA ALA A 373 32.69 -8.65 -7.22
C ALA A 373 32.66 -7.15 -7.51
N GLN A 374 31.51 -6.63 -7.95
CA GLN A 374 31.34 -5.23 -8.31
C GLN A 374 29.97 -4.70 -7.83
N PRO A 375 29.90 -4.21 -6.58
CA PRO A 375 28.74 -3.50 -6.06
C PRO A 375 28.32 -2.31 -6.91
N LEU A 376 27.04 -1.93 -6.77
CA LEU A 376 26.54 -0.67 -7.34
C LEU A 376 27.37 0.50 -6.83
N THR A 377 27.80 1.38 -7.71
CA THR A 377 28.47 2.62 -7.33
C THR A 377 27.44 3.69 -6.95
N ALA A 378 27.83 4.67 -6.14
CA ALA A 378 26.95 5.81 -5.83
C ALA A 378 26.52 6.60 -7.09
N GLY A 379 27.33 6.57 -8.16
CA GLY A 379 26.99 7.16 -9.45
C GLY A 379 25.88 6.39 -10.17
N GLU A 380 25.94 5.06 -10.16
CA GLU A 380 24.90 4.19 -10.73
C GLU A 380 23.58 4.33 -9.97
N VAL A 381 23.63 4.32 -8.63
CA VAL A 381 22.44 4.53 -7.79
C VAL A 381 21.80 5.89 -8.07
N ARG A 382 22.61 6.96 -8.18
CA ARG A 382 22.11 8.29 -8.53
C ARG A 382 21.40 8.28 -9.89
N ALA A 383 22.02 7.71 -10.91
CA ALA A 383 21.45 7.69 -12.25
C ALA A 383 20.14 6.91 -12.30
N VAL A 384 20.03 5.76 -11.62
CA VAL A 384 18.77 5.00 -11.55
C VAL A 384 17.66 5.82 -10.88
N LEU A 385 17.94 6.46 -9.74
CA LEU A 385 16.95 7.29 -9.05
C LEU A 385 16.56 8.53 -9.88
N GLU A 386 17.51 9.17 -10.58
CA GLU A 386 17.24 10.30 -11.48
C GLU A 386 16.34 9.91 -12.65
N GLU A 387 16.66 8.82 -13.36
CA GLU A 387 15.86 8.37 -14.51
C GLU A 387 14.47 7.88 -14.10
N ALA A 388 14.37 7.16 -12.97
CA ALA A 388 13.06 6.77 -12.42
C ALA A 388 12.24 8.01 -12.01
N PHE A 389 12.85 9.02 -11.39
CA PHE A 389 12.16 10.27 -11.05
C PHE A 389 11.70 11.02 -12.31
N ILE A 390 12.49 11.01 -13.39
CA ILE A 390 12.09 11.58 -14.69
C ILE A 390 10.86 10.86 -15.22
N ILE A 391 10.83 9.52 -15.25
CA ILE A 391 9.65 8.75 -15.70
C ILE A 391 8.43 9.06 -14.85
N MET A 392 8.56 9.05 -13.51
CA MET A 392 7.48 9.41 -12.59
C MET A 392 6.97 10.83 -12.85
N SER A 393 7.87 11.79 -13.06
CA SER A 393 7.49 13.18 -13.32
C SER A 393 6.71 13.36 -14.62
N ARG A 394 6.85 12.44 -15.57
CA ARG A 394 6.12 12.45 -16.86
C ARG A 394 4.82 11.65 -16.81
N ALA A 395 4.68 10.72 -15.88
CA ALA A 395 3.58 9.78 -15.80
C ALA A 395 2.26 10.43 -15.37
N ARG A 396 1.15 10.01 -15.99
CA ARG A 396 -0.21 10.32 -15.55
C ARG A 396 -0.54 9.45 -14.33
N GLY A 397 -1.07 10.08 -13.28
CA GLY A 397 -1.60 9.38 -12.11
C GLY A 397 -2.91 8.66 -12.44
N GLN A 398 -3.05 7.42 -11.97
CA GLN A 398 -4.26 6.61 -12.07
C GLN A 398 -5.30 7.03 -11.03
N ILE A 399 -4.84 7.21 -9.80
CA ILE A 399 -5.72 7.39 -8.63
C ILE A 399 -5.76 8.84 -8.16
N ARG A 400 -5.55 9.80 -9.07
CA ARG A 400 -5.42 11.21 -8.71
C ARG A 400 -6.40 12.11 -9.43
N ARG A 401 -6.96 13.06 -8.70
CA ARG A 401 -7.81 14.15 -9.18
C ARG A 401 -7.11 15.51 -8.98
N PRO A 402 -7.30 16.49 -9.88
CA PRO A 402 -8.01 16.38 -11.16
C PRO A 402 -7.35 15.37 -12.10
N LEU A 403 -8.11 14.85 -13.08
CA LEU A 403 -7.55 13.98 -14.11
C LEU A 403 -6.38 14.69 -14.82
N ASP A 404 -5.47 13.90 -15.40
CA ASP A 404 -4.22 14.38 -15.99
C ASP A 404 -3.24 15.01 -14.99
N SER A 405 -3.44 14.78 -13.69
CA SER A 405 -2.41 15.03 -12.68
C SER A 405 -1.24 14.06 -12.82
N ARG A 406 -0.05 14.52 -12.44
CA ARG A 406 1.16 13.67 -12.38
C ARG A 406 1.03 12.61 -11.30
N MET A 407 1.56 11.42 -11.59
CA MET A 407 1.81 10.37 -10.61
C MET A 407 2.64 10.92 -9.44
N GLN A 408 2.33 10.49 -8.22
CA GLN A 408 3.14 10.81 -7.04
C GLN A 408 3.52 9.52 -6.31
N ALA A 409 4.81 9.27 -6.14
CA ALA A 409 5.32 8.03 -5.57
C ALA A 409 6.66 8.18 -4.84
N THR A 410 7.02 7.13 -4.12
CA THR A 410 8.36 6.93 -3.56
C THR A 410 9.13 5.94 -4.39
N ILE A 411 10.42 6.20 -4.57
CA ILE A 411 11.36 5.34 -5.28
C ILE A 411 12.45 4.95 -4.29
N SER A 412 12.62 3.65 -4.07
CA SER A 412 13.63 3.07 -3.19
C SER A 412 14.56 2.15 -3.96
N LEU A 413 15.83 2.14 -3.58
CA LEU A 413 16.84 1.29 -4.21
C LEU A 413 17.70 0.61 -3.15
N VAL A 414 17.95 -0.69 -3.34
CA VAL A 414 18.72 -1.55 -2.43
C VAL A 414 19.83 -2.33 -3.13
N ASP A 415 20.86 -2.74 -2.39
CA ASP A 415 21.85 -3.71 -2.85
C ASP A 415 21.38 -5.17 -2.67
N THR A 416 22.24 -6.16 -2.94
CA THR A 416 21.86 -7.59 -2.83
C THR A 416 21.77 -8.10 -1.39
N HIS A 417 22.18 -7.29 -0.40
CA HIS A 417 21.98 -7.55 1.03
C HIS A 417 20.69 -6.90 1.54
N GLY A 418 19.94 -6.20 0.69
CA GLY A 418 18.73 -5.47 1.07
C GLY A 418 19.03 -4.13 1.75
N GLU A 419 20.28 -3.67 1.70
CA GLU A 419 20.67 -2.39 2.30
C GLU A 419 20.19 -1.22 1.46
N ILE A 420 19.67 -0.20 2.12
CA ILE A 420 19.13 0.99 1.45
C ILE A 420 20.28 1.81 0.86
N LEU A 421 20.26 2.00 -0.46
CA LEU A 421 21.25 2.81 -1.19
C LEU A 421 20.75 4.23 -1.51
N GLY A 422 19.45 4.45 -1.44
CA GLY A 422 18.84 5.76 -1.60
C GLY A 422 17.31 5.69 -1.67
N ILE A 423 16.65 6.72 -1.15
CA ILE A 423 15.20 6.90 -1.24
C ILE A 423 14.91 8.34 -1.66
N VAL A 424 14.09 8.49 -2.71
CA VAL A 424 13.59 9.79 -3.17
C VAL A 424 12.09 9.71 -3.41
N ARG A 425 11.39 10.81 -3.21
CA ARG A 425 9.92 10.87 -3.28
C ARG A 425 9.48 12.12 -4.00
N SER A 426 8.33 12.07 -4.66
CA SER A 426 7.65 13.30 -5.07
C SER A 426 6.93 13.95 -3.86
N PRO A 427 6.62 15.26 -3.90
CA PRO A 427 6.19 16.02 -2.71
C PRO A 427 4.89 15.58 -2.04
N ASP A 428 3.98 14.92 -2.76
CA ASP A 428 2.67 14.48 -2.27
C ASP A 428 2.49 12.96 -2.43
N ALA A 429 3.60 12.22 -2.49
CA ALA A 429 3.57 10.77 -2.49
C ALA A 429 2.87 10.26 -1.20
N PRO A 430 1.88 9.36 -1.30
CA PRO A 430 1.25 8.75 -0.13
C PRO A 430 2.29 8.18 0.84
N MET A 431 2.08 8.36 2.15
CA MET A 431 3.08 7.98 3.15
C MET A 431 3.30 6.47 3.22
N PHE A 432 2.24 5.67 3.01
CA PHE A 432 2.35 4.21 2.98
C PHE A 432 3.37 3.73 1.94
N GLY A 433 3.43 4.41 0.79
CA GLY A 433 4.31 4.09 -0.33
C GLY A 433 5.80 4.17 0.02
N THR A 434 6.17 4.85 1.11
CA THR A 434 7.57 4.94 1.55
C THR A 434 8.13 3.56 1.91
N ASP A 435 7.49 2.86 2.86
CA ASP A 435 7.92 1.54 3.32
C ASP A 435 7.64 0.48 2.24
N VAL A 436 6.49 0.59 1.57
CA VAL A 436 6.11 -0.34 0.49
C VAL A 436 7.12 -0.31 -0.66
N SER A 437 7.55 0.86 -1.12
CA SER A 437 8.55 0.94 -2.21
C SER A 437 9.86 0.22 -1.82
N LEU A 438 10.24 0.26 -0.55
CA LEU A 438 11.41 -0.45 -0.03
C LEU A 438 11.17 -1.95 0.09
N GLN A 439 10.01 -2.38 0.60
CA GLN A 439 9.61 -3.80 0.60
C GLN A 439 9.65 -4.37 -0.82
N LYS A 440 9.12 -3.64 -1.80
CA LYS A 440 9.13 -4.05 -3.21
C LYS A 440 10.56 -4.18 -3.77
N ALA A 441 11.43 -3.21 -3.48
CA ALA A 441 12.84 -3.25 -3.90
C ALA A 441 13.58 -4.48 -3.34
N ARG A 442 13.37 -4.76 -2.04
CA ARG A 442 13.93 -5.93 -1.34
C ARG A 442 13.36 -7.24 -1.85
N THR A 443 12.06 -7.28 -2.16
CA THR A 443 11.39 -8.48 -2.69
C THR A 443 11.99 -8.88 -4.03
N ALA A 444 12.06 -7.96 -5.00
CA ALA A 444 12.66 -8.24 -6.30
C ALA A 444 14.14 -8.65 -6.19
N ALA A 445 14.92 -7.97 -5.35
CA ALA A 445 16.32 -8.32 -5.10
C ALA A 445 16.46 -9.71 -4.44
N PHE A 446 15.63 -10.03 -3.45
CA PHE A 446 15.72 -11.27 -2.69
C PHE A 446 15.31 -12.48 -3.53
N PHE A 447 14.13 -12.49 -4.16
CA PHE A 447 13.65 -13.65 -4.90
C PHE A 447 14.43 -13.93 -6.19
N SER A 448 15.18 -12.93 -6.70
CA SER A 448 16.13 -13.09 -7.81
C SER A 448 17.52 -13.55 -7.36
N ASN A 449 17.77 -13.64 -6.04
CA ASN A 449 19.09 -13.96 -5.48
C ASN A 449 19.32 -15.48 -5.43
N ALA A 450 20.55 -15.91 -5.66
CA ALA A 450 20.95 -17.31 -5.58
C ALA A 450 20.78 -17.91 -4.17
N VAL A 451 20.79 -17.09 -3.12
CA VAL A 451 20.67 -17.55 -1.73
C VAL A 451 19.24 -17.66 -1.22
N ALA A 452 18.23 -17.26 -2.01
CA ALA A 452 16.86 -17.11 -1.52
C ALA A 452 16.29 -18.43 -0.96
N ALA A 453 16.41 -19.52 -1.72
CA ALA A 453 15.97 -20.84 -1.28
C ALA A 453 16.65 -21.26 0.05
N ASP A 454 17.98 -21.16 0.13
CA ASP A 454 18.74 -21.57 1.31
C ASP A 454 18.37 -20.74 2.55
N GLN A 455 18.19 -19.43 2.38
CA GLN A 455 17.80 -18.55 3.47
C GLN A 455 16.36 -18.81 3.95
N LEU A 456 15.42 -19.05 3.03
CA LEU A 456 14.05 -19.43 3.38
C LEU A 456 14.00 -20.81 4.07
N LEU A 457 14.78 -21.80 3.60
CA LEU A 457 14.89 -23.12 4.24
C LEU A 457 15.49 -23.06 5.65
N ALA A 458 16.35 -22.08 5.91
CA ALA A 458 16.94 -21.84 7.22
C ALA A 458 16.10 -20.91 8.12
N THR A 459 14.96 -20.41 7.64
CA THR A 459 14.04 -19.57 8.41
C THR A 459 13.13 -20.45 9.29
N PRO A 460 12.87 -20.08 10.56
CA PRO A 460 11.95 -20.83 11.43
C PRO A 460 10.49 -20.85 10.93
N GLY A 461 9.67 -21.70 11.58
CA GLY A 461 8.23 -21.77 11.33
C GLY A 461 7.89 -22.50 10.03
N GLU A 462 6.83 -22.06 9.35
CA GLU A 462 6.34 -22.67 8.11
C GLU A 462 7.09 -22.18 6.86
N VAL A 463 7.95 -21.16 6.99
CA VAL A 463 8.68 -20.55 5.86
C VAL A 463 9.41 -21.58 4.97
N PRO A 464 10.09 -22.61 5.49
CA PRO A 464 10.74 -23.62 4.66
C PRO A 464 9.79 -24.41 3.74
N GLU A 465 8.53 -24.59 4.14
CA GLU A 465 7.54 -25.33 3.35
C GLU A 465 7.19 -24.60 2.05
N PHE A 466 7.18 -23.26 2.06
CA PHE A 466 6.90 -22.46 0.87
C PHE A 466 7.97 -22.66 -0.22
N VAL A 467 9.22 -22.96 0.15
CA VAL A 467 10.27 -23.29 -0.83
C VAL A 467 9.92 -24.57 -1.59
N GLN A 468 9.47 -25.60 -0.86
CA GLN A 468 9.06 -26.86 -1.49
C GLN A 468 7.80 -26.66 -2.34
N ARG A 469 6.81 -25.91 -1.85
CA ARG A 469 5.60 -25.56 -2.63
C ARG A 469 5.96 -24.88 -3.95
N VAL A 470 6.89 -23.93 -3.95
CA VAL A 470 7.35 -23.26 -5.18
C VAL A 470 8.02 -24.25 -6.14
N ARG A 471 8.93 -25.11 -5.64
CA ARG A 471 9.62 -26.10 -6.48
C ARG A 471 8.66 -27.08 -7.14
N ASP A 472 7.71 -27.58 -6.37
CA ASP A 472 6.69 -28.50 -6.86
C ASP A 472 5.77 -27.82 -7.87
N PHE A 473 5.29 -26.61 -7.54
CA PHE A 473 4.38 -25.85 -8.39
C PHE A 473 5.00 -25.44 -9.73
N LEU A 474 6.29 -25.09 -9.73
CA LEU A 474 7.01 -24.73 -10.95
C LEU A 474 7.58 -25.94 -11.71
N GLY A 475 7.56 -27.13 -11.09
CA GLY A 475 8.23 -28.31 -11.63
C GLY A 475 9.76 -28.14 -11.74
N ASP A 476 10.34 -27.30 -10.90
CA ASP A 476 11.77 -26.96 -10.91
C ASP A 476 12.39 -27.13 -9.52
N PRO A 477 13.21 -28.18 -9.30
CA PRO A 477 13.88 -28.39 -8.01
C PRO A 477 14.91 -27.30 -7.68
N ASN A 478 15.33 -26.49 -8.65
CA ASN A 478 16.26 -25.37 -8.46
C ASN A 478 15.55 -24.02 -8.38
N ALA A 479 14.22 -23.97 -8.27
CA ALA A 479 13.52 -22.71 -8.09
C ALA A 479 14.05 -21.93 -6.87
N LEU A 480 14.06 -20.60 -6.98
CA LEU A 480 14.57 -19.66 -5.97
C LEU A 480 16.10 -19.74 -5.71
N THR A 481 16.87 -20.21 -6.70
CA THR A 481 18.35 -20.24 -6.66
C THR A 481 18.99 -19.26 -7.64
N GLY A 482 18.29 -18.18 -7.99
CA GLY A 482 18.78 -17.13 -8.89
C GLY A 482 18.81 -17.51 -10.37
N THR A 483 18.18 -18.64 -10.74
CA THR A 483 18.01 -19.08 -12.13
C THR A 483 17.08 -18.17 -12.92
N PHE A 484 16.08 -17.59 -12.25
CA PHE A 484 15.16 -16.61 -12.80
C PHE A 484 15.18 -15.30 -12.01
N ALA A 485 15.02 -14.20 -12.72
CA ALA A 485 14.79 -12.88 -12.18
C ALA A 485 13.29 -12.68 -11.95
N PHE A 486 12.91 -12.38 -10.71
CA PHE A 486 11.53 -12.11 -10.32
C PHE A 486 11.32 -10.61 -10.10
N ALA A 487 10.29 -10.08 -10.75
CA ALA A 487 9.69 -8.79 -10.39
C ALA A 487 8.53 -9.04 -9.41
N ASP A 488 8.08 -8.01 -8.69
CA ASP A 488 6.97 -8.17 -7.75
C ASP A 488 5.66 -8.57 -8.43
N ARG A 489 5.47 -8.26 -9.72
CA ARG A 489 4.31 -8.78 -10.47
C ARG A 489 4.33 -10.29 -10.59
N SER A 490 5.50 -10.89 -10.81
CA SER A 490 5.67 -12.34 -10.86
C SER A 490 5.46 -12.97 -9.48
N GLY A 491 6.01 -12.34 -8.44
CA GLY A 491 5.78 -12.73 -7.05
C GLY A 491 4.30 -12.67 -6.67
N GLY A 492 3.63 -11.56 -7.02
CA GLY A 492 2.20 -11.36 -6.81
C GLY A 492 1.33 -12.40 -7.51
N ASN A 493 1.70 -12.85 -8.71
CA ASN A 493 1.02 -14.00 -9.34
C ASN A 493 1.11 -15.24 -8.45
N LEU A 494 2.30 -15.57 -7.93
CA LEU A 494 2.52 -16.75 -7.07
C LEU A 494 1.92 -16.61 -5.66
N SER A 495 1.45 -15.42 -5.27
CA SER A 495 0.86 -15.11 -3.96
C SER A 495 -0.67 -15.01 -3.98
N ARG A 496 -1.34 -15.36 -5.09
CA ARG A 496 -2.81 -15.33 -5.19
C ARG A 496 -3.48 -16.57 -4.60
N PRO A 497 -4.68 -16.44 -3.98
CA PRO A 497 -5.48 -17.59 -3.56
C PRO A 497 -6.10 -18.33 -4.76
N TYR A 498 -6.13 -17.70 -5.94
CA TYR A 498 -6.44 -18.30 -7.24
C TYR A 498 -5.30 -18.07 -8.22
N PHE A 499 -4.77 -19.13 -8.82
CA PHE A 499 -3.75 -19.04 -9.86
C PHE A 499 -4.21 -19.66 -11.19
N PRO A 500 -4.34 -18.89 -12.28
CA PRO A 500 -4.08 -17.45 -12.36
C PRO A 500 -5.14 -16.62 -11.63
N ASP A 501 -4.80 -15.38 -11.34
CA ASP A 501 -5.67 -14.41 -10.67
C ASP A 501 -7.03 -14.31 -11.39
N GLY A 502 -8.13 -14.27 -10.63
CA GLY A 502 -9.50 -14.23 -11.15
C GLY A 502 -10.05 -15.55 -11.72
N GLU A 503 -9.27 -16.62 -11.84
CA GLU A 503 -9.82 -17.92 -12.28
C GLU A 503 -10.25 -18.80 -11.09
N VAL A 504 -11.54 -18.81 -10.78
CA VAL A 504 -12.12 -19.61 -9.68
C VAL A 504 -12.02 -21.11 -9.97
N GLY A 505 -11.84 -21.91 -8.90
CA GLY A 505 -11.69 -23.36 -8.99
C GLY A 505 -10.29 -23.82 -9.40
N ARG A 506 -9.36 -22.87 -9.59
CA ARG A 506 -7.94 -23.12 -9.77
C ARG A 506 -7.21 -23.31 -8.44
N PRO A 507 -6.03 -23.97 -8.43
CA PRO A 507 -5.18 -24.01 -7.24
C PRO A 507 -4.71 -22.60 -6.87
N ASN A 508 -4.34 -22.39 -5.59
CA ASN A 508 -3.65 -21.20 -5.16
C ASN A 508 -2.20 -21.17 -5.68
N GLY A 509 -1.63 -19.97 -5.77
CA GLY A 509 -0.21 -19.79 -5.97
C GLY A 509 0.59 -20.34 -4.77
N PRO A 510 1.83 -20.82 -4.98
CA PRO A 510 2.59 -21.56 -3.97
C PRO A 510 3.03 -20.72 -2.78
N LEU A 511 2.97 -19.38 -2.89
CA LEU A 511 3.28 -18.45 -1.81
C LEU A 511 2.04 -18.01 -1.03
N SER A 512 0.85 -18.38 -1.49
CA SER A 512 -0.44 -17.99 -0.91
C SER A 512 -1.00 -19.06 0.02
N ARG A 513 -1.99 -18.65 0.84
CA ARG A 513 -2.93 -19.58 1.47
C ARG A 513 -3.98 -20.04 0.45
N PRO A 514 -4.56 -21.24 0.61
CA PRO A 514 -5.73 -21.63 -0.15
C PRO A 514 -6.92 -20.73 0.21
N ILE A 515 -7.90 -20.61 -0.69
CA ILE A 515 -9.02 -19.67 -0.53
C ILE A 515 -9.80 -19.90 0.77
N GLU A 516 -9.93 -21.14 1.23
CA GLU A 516 -10.65 -21.49 2.47
C GLU A 516 -9.98 -20.95 3.73
N GLN A 517 -8.71 -20.56 3.62
CA GLN A 517 -7.93 -19.95 4.69
C GLN A 517 -7.62 -18.47 4.42
N PHE A 518 -7.83 -18.00 3.18
CA PHE A 518 -7.41 -16.67 2.78
C PHE A 518 -8.32 -15.59 3.38
N ASN A 519 -7.68 -14.60 3.98
CA ASN A 519 -8.20 -13.25 4.10
C ASN A 519 -6.99 -12.29 4.17
N PRO A 520 -7.20 -10.96 4.23
CA PRO A 520 -6.13 -9.98 4.51
C PRO A 520 -5.16 -10.23 5.65
N PHE A 521 -5.51 -11.07 6.64
CA PHE A 521 -4.63 -11.44 7.75
C PHE A 521 -3.89 -12.77 7.51
N ALA A 522 -4.18 -13.46 6.39
CA ALA A 522 -3.64 -14.76 6.03
C ALA A 522 -3.29 -14.87 4.53
N THR A 523 -2.23 -14.16 4.14
CA THR A 523 -1.75 -14.14 2.75
C THR A 523 -0.65 -15.17 2.46
N GLY A 524 -0.22 -15.97 3.45
CA GLY A 524 0.80 -17.01 3.27
C GLY A 524 2.20 -16.53 3.62
N LEU A 525 3.17 -16.71 2.70
CA LEU A 525 4.59 -16.45 2.97
C LEU A 525 4.82 -15.02 3.51
N GLN A 526 4.09 -14.04 2.99
CA GLN A 526 4.22 -12.65 3.41
C GLN A 526 3.98 -12.48 4.92
N VAL A 527 2.91 -13.08 5.46
CA VAL A 527 2.60 -13.00 6.90
C VAL A 527 3.56 -13.86 7.72
N GLN A 528 3.86 -15.07 7.23
CA GLN A 528 4.74 -16.01 7.93
C GLN A 528 6.14 -15.46 8.15
N LEU A 529 6.64 -14.61 7.24
CA LEU A 529 7.93 -13.95 7.40
C LEU A 529 7.96 -12.94 8.55
N VAL A 530 6.82 -12.32 8.91
CA VAL A 530 6.75 -11.17 9.83
C VAL A 530 5.97 -11.42 11.11
N ALA A 531 5.19 -12.49 11.19
CA ALA A 531 4.28 -12.77 12.31
C ALA A 531 4.99 -12.80 13.68
N GLY A 532 6.19 -13.41 13.74
CA GLY A 532 6.98 -13.47 14.97
C GLY A 532 7.33 -12.08 15.53
N ASN A 533 7.79 -11.17 14.66
CA ASN A 533 8.15 -9.80 15.05
C ASN A 533 6.92 -8.96 15.45
N ILE A 534 5.78 -9.18 14.80
CA ILE A 534 4.50 -8.54 15.17
C ILE A 534 4.08 -9.00 16.58
N LEU A 535 4.19 -10.30 16.87
CA LEU A 535 3.85 -10.85 18.19
C LEU A 535 4.79 -10.37 19.31
N GLU A 536 6.09 -10.30 19.03
CA GLU A 536 7.07 -9.69 19.94
C GLU A 536 6.73 -8.23 20.25
N HIS A 537 6.37 -7.46 19.21
CA HIS A 537 5.95 -6.08 19.37
C HIS A 537 4.67 -5.97 20.21
N ALA A 538 3.65 -6.78 19.93
CA ALA A 538 2.41 -6.81 20.71
C ALA A 538 2.70 -7.12 22.19
N SER A 539 3.57 -8.10 22.47
CA SER A 539 4.02 -8.44 23.82
C SER A 539 4.71 -7.28 24.53
N PHE A 540 5.51 -6.49 23.81
CA PHE A 540 6.13 -5.28 24.34
C PHE A 540 5.09 -4.21 24.70
N VAL A 541 4.14 -3.94 23.81
CA VAL A 541 3.10 -2.91 24.02
C VAL A 541 2.30 -3.19 25.28
N VAL A 542 1.89 -4.45 25.50
CA VAL A 542 1.10 -4.85 26.68
C VAL A 542 1.94 -5.02 27.95
N GLY A 543 3.25 -4.80 27.89
CA GLY A 543 4.15 -4.91 29.05
C GLY A 543 4.55 -6.35 29.40
N ALA A 544 4.16 -7.35 28.59
CA ALA A 544 4.59 -8.74 28.75
C ALA A 544 6.08 -8.93 28.40
N ALA A 545 6.63 -8.08 27.52
CA ALA A 545 8.06 -8.02 27.22
C ALA A 545 8.67 -6.68 27.65
N ALA A 546 9.90 -6.73 28.17
CA ALA A 546 10.65 -5.54 28.56
C ALA A 546 11.12 -4.73 27.34
N ASN A 547 11.61 -5.44 26.31
CA ASN A 547 12.13 -4.86 25.07
C ASN A 547 11.13 -5.04 23.94
N ASP A 548 11.16 -4.08 23.02
CA ASP A 548 10.42 -4.13 21.76
C ASP A 548 11.11 -5.08 20.78
N THR A 549 10.40 -5.48 19.72
CA THR A 549 11.01 -6.24 18.62
C THR A 549 12.17 -5.46 18.01
N ALA A 550 13.14 -6.15 17.42
CA ALA A 550 14.27 -5.53 16.74
C ALA A 550 13.81 -4.64 15.57
N ASN A 551 14.67 -3.73 15.10
CA ASN A 551 14.45 -2.99 13.84
C ASN A 551 14.72 -3.92 12.64
N ARG A 552 14.04 -5.07 12.61
CA ARG A 552 14.00 -6.03 11.51
C ARG A 552 12.71 -6.83 11.62
N CYS A 553 12.00 -7.00 10.51
CA CYS A 553 10.71 -7.67 10.48
C CYS A 553 10.75 -9.14 10.15
N THR A 554 11.92 -9.72 9.87
CA THR A 554 12.01 -11.13 9.50
C THR A 554 13.11 -11.85 10.27
N SER A 555 12.94 -13.16 10.41
CA SER A 555 13.92 -14.08 10.99
C SER A 555 14.78 -14.79 9.93
N VAL A 556 14.74 -14.31 8.69
CA VAL A 556 15.61 -14.77 7.60
C VAL A 556 17.07 -14.58 8.03
N PRO A 557 17.96 -15.55 7.75
CA PRO A 557 19.36 -15.45 8.14
C PRO A 557 20.03 -14.16 7.67
N ASP A 558 20.86 -13.61 8.55
CA ASP A 558 21.64 -12.42 8.30
C ASP A 558 22.53 -12.57 7.04
N ALA A 559 22.49 -11.57 6.17
CA ALA A 559 23.42 -11.38 5.05
C ALA A 559 24.81 -10.98 5.56
N VAL A 560 24.82 -10.09 6.54
CA VAL A 560 25.96 -9.65 7.35
C VAL A 560 25.50 -9.49 8.79
N ALA A 561 26.41 -9.54 9.76
CA ALA A 561 26.03 -9.52 11.16
C ALA A 561 25.12 -8.33 11.51
N GLY A 562 23.92 -8.62 11.99
CA GLY A 562 22.93 -7.60 12.32
C GLY A 562 22.15 -7.07 11.12
N GLN A 563 22.17 -7.73 9.96
CA GLN A 563 21.35 -7.34 8.82
C GLN A 563 20.91 -8.54 7.97
N ASN A 564 19.62 -8.65 7.69
CA ASN A 564 19.07 -9.60 6.72
C ASN A 564 18.52 -8.89 5.46
N ARG A 565 18.12 -9.67 4.45
CA ARG A 565 17.70 -9.13 3.15
C ARG A 565 16.29 -8.55 3.12
N LEU A 566 15.49 -8.83 4.14
CA LEU A 566 14.07 -8.53 4.23
C LEU A 566 13.77 -7.80 5.55
N GLU A 567 14.53 -6.74 5.85
CA GLU A 567 14.45 -5.98 7.11
C GLU A 567 13.05 -5.41 7.40
N ASN A 568 12.22 -5.22 6.38
CA ASN A 568 10.84 -4.77 6.52
C ASN A 568 9.82 -5.74 5.88
N GLY A 569 10.19 -7.00 5.62
CA GLY A 569 9.30 -7.99 5.00
C GLY A 569 9.29 -7.92 3.46
N ILE A 570 8.24 -8.48 2.86
CA ILE A 570 8.05 -8.55 1.39
C ILE A 570 6.75 -7.86 0.97
N GLN A 571 6.68 -7.47 -0.30
CA GLN A 571 5.44 -7.05 -0.94
C GLN A 571 5.05 -8.00 -2.07
N ILE A 572 3.75 -8.17 -2.27
CA ILE A 572 3.18 -9.16 -3.21
C ILE A 572 2.28 -8.52 -4.28
N PHE A 573 2.54 -7.26 -4.63
CA PHE A 573 1.89 -6.58 -5.74
C PHE A 573 2.89 -5.70 -6.53
N PRO A 574 2.60 -5.40 -7.81
CA PRO A 574 3.58 -4.86 -8.76
C PRO A 574 4.23 -3.53 -8.36
N GLY A 575 5.42 -3.26 -8.88
CA GLY A 575 6.15 -2.00 -8.69
C GLY A 575 7.66 -2.11 -8.48
N SER A 576 8.29 -3.26 -8.74
CA SER A 576 9.74 -3.42 -8.60
C SER A 576 10.34 -4.36 -9.63
N VAL A 577 11.63 -4.15 -9.89
CA VAL A 577 12.45 -5.03 -10.72
C VAL A 577 13.86 -5.18 -10.14
N PRO A 578 14.50 -6.35 -10.33
CA PRO A 578 15.89 -6.57 -9.93
C PRO A 578 16.86 -5.87 -10.89
N ILE A 579 18.00 -5.41 -10.36
CA ILE A 579 19.06 -4.72 -11.10
C ILE A 579 20.17 -5.71 -11.42
N TYR A 580 20.57 -5.78 -12.70
CA TYR A 580 21.60 -6.68 -13.19
C TYR A 580 22.79 -5.95 -13.79
N ARG A 581 23.98 -6.54 -13.60
CA ARG A 581 25.20 -6.24 -14.35
C ARG A 581 25.56 -7.46 -15.19
N GLY A 582 25.22 -7.43 -16.47
CA GLY A 582 25.21 -8.65 -17.29
C GLY A 582 24.24 -9.66 -16.69
N ASN A 583 24.76 -10.83 -16.29
CA ASN A 583 23.96 -11.89 -15.65
C ASN A 583 24.07 -11.92 -14.12
N GLN A 584 24.81 -10.99 -13.52
CA GLN A 584 24.97 -10.89 -12.07
C GLN A 584 23.92 -9.95 -11.49
N LEU A 585 23.11 -10.44 -10.55
CA LEU A 585 22.25 -9.59 -9.72
C LEU A 585 23.12 -8.65 -8.87
N VAL A 586 22.78 -7.35 -8.85
CA VAL A 586 23.51 -6.31 -8.08
C VAL A 586 22.61 -5.41 -7.22
N GLY A 587 21.30 -5.62 -7.22
CA GLY A 587 20.37 -4.87 -6.37
C GLY A 587 18.91 -4.96 -6.83
N GLY A 588 18.08 -4.05 -6.34
CA GLY A 588 16.67 -3.93 -6.73
C GLY A 588 16.16 -2.50 -6.60
N ILE A 589 15.21 -2.12 -7.46
CA ILE A 589 14.47 -0.86 -7.39
C ILE A 589 13.00 -1.16 -7.15
N GLY A 590 12.36 -0.38 -6.29
CA GLY A 590 10.93 -0.45 -6.02
C GLY A 590 10.28 0.93 -5.98
N VAL A 591 9.03 0.99 -6.45
CA VAL A 591 8.22 2.21 -6.56
C VAL A 591 6.85 1.97 -5.95
N SER A 592 6.34 2.94 -5.20
CA SER A 592 4.98 2.87 -4.66
C SER A 592 4.38 4.25 -4.39
N GLY A 593 3.13 4.44 -4.84
CA GLY A 593 2.32 5.59 -4.46
C GLY A 593 1.14 5.92 -5.37
N ASP A 594 1.02 5.29 -6.53
CA ASP A 594 -0.11 5.48 -7.45
C ASP A 594 -0.63 4.12 -7.94
N GLY A 595 -1.18 4.02 -9.16
CA GLY A 595 -1.57 2.74 -9.75
C GLY A 595 -0.38 1.78 -9.92
N ILE A 596 -0.63 0.48 -9.73
CA ILE A 596 0.41 -0.56 -9.76
C ILE A 596 1.12 -0.70 -11.11
N ASP A 597 0.44 -0.34 -12.21
CA ASP A 597 1.06 -0.33 -13.55
C ASP A 597 1.98 0.89 -13.71
N GLN A 598 1.63 2.03 -13.11
CA GLN A 598 2.54 3.18 -13.04
C GLN A 598 3.79 2.86 -12.22
N ASP A 599 3.63 2.18 -11.08
CA ASP A 599 4.77 1.74 -10.25
C ASP A 599 5.72 0.81 -11.03
N ASP A 600 5.18 -0.18 -11.75
CA ASP A 600 5.94 -1.07 -12.62
C ASP A 600 6.67 -0.30 -13.72
N MET A 601 5.97 0.63 -14.38
CA MET A 601 6.56 1.43 -15.45
C MET A 601 7.73 2.29 -14.93
N VAL A 602 7.56 2.97 -13.79
CA VAL A 602 8.61 3.83 -13.24
C VAL A 602 9.84 3.00 -12.83
N SER A 603 9.64 1.87 -12.17
CA SER A 603 10.75 0.99 -11.77
C SER A 603 11.49 0.42 -12.98
N PHE A 604 10.77 -0.13 -13.95
CA PHE A 604 11.34 -0.79 -15.12
C PHE A 604 11.95 0.17 -16.16
N LEU A 605 11.24 1.25 -16.53
CA LEU A 605 11.77 2.23 -17.49
C LEU A 605 12.84 3.12 -16.87
N GLY A 606 12.72 3.45 -15.59
CA GLY A 606 13.76 4.17 -14.87
C GLY A 606 15.08 3.41 -14.89
N LEU A 607 15.04 2.11 -14.57
CA LEU A 607 16.22 1.25 -14.66
C LEU A 607 16.71 1.07 -16.10
N HIS A 608 15.81 0.89 -17.07
CA HIS A 608 16.18 0.79 -18.48
C HIS A 608 16.96 2.03 -18.96
N ASN A 609 16.40 3.22 -18.73
CA ASN A 609 17.02 4.48 -19.16
C ASN A 609 18.35 4.73 -18.46
N ALA A 610 18.46 4.37 -17.18
CA ALA A 610 19.73 4.44 -16.47
C ALA A 610 20.76 3.49 -17.08
N GLY A 611 20.35 2.28 -17.48
CA GLY A 611 21.21 1.35 -18.20
C GLY A 611 21.68 1.87 -19.55
N VAL A 612 20.81 2.53 -20.31
CA VAL A 612 21.17 3.23 -21.57
C VAL A 612 22.16 4.36 -21.30
N ARG A 613 21.96 5.13 -20.24
CA ARG A 613 22.83 6.26 -19.84
C ARG A 613 24.21 5.82 -19.39
N LEU A 614 24.30 4.70 -18.65
CA LEU A 614 25.53 4.25 -17.98
C LEU A 614 26.30 3.20 -18.78
N GLY A 615 25.60 2.27 -19.43
CA GLY A 615 26.19 1.09 -20.10
C GLY A 615 26.74 0.01 -19.16
N THR A 616 26.51 0.11 -17.84
CA THR A 616 27.11 -0.80 -16.83
C THR A 616 26.12 -1.70 -16.10
N ILE A 617 24.84 -1.31 -16.05
CA ILE A 617 23.76 -2.04 -15.38
C ILE A 617 22.49 -1.96 -16.24
N GLY A 618 21.48 -2.76 -15.92
CA GLY A 618 20.18 -2.68 -16.56
C GLY A 618 19.16 -3.63 -15.94
N ASN A 619 18.03 -3.76 -16.62
CA ASN A 619 17.03 -4.79 -16.32
C ASN A 619 17.63 -6.18 -16.44
N ALA A 620 16.99 -7.16 -15.80
CA ALA A 620 17.33 -8.56 -16.01
C ALA A 620 17.33 -8.94 -17.51
N PRO A 621 18.28 -9.77 -17.98
CA PRO A 621 18.25 -10.30 -19.34
C PRO A 621 16.92 -11.01 -19.64
N PRO A 622 16.29 -10.76 -20.82
CA PRO A 622 14.97 -11.33 -21.15
C PRO A 622 14.88 -12.86 -21.09
N GLU A 623 16.00 -13.58 -21.21
CA GLU A 623 16.09 -15.03 -21.16
C GLU A 623 15.99 -15.62 -19.75
N ILE A 624 16.24 -14.83 -18.71
CA ILE A 624 16.13 -15.26 -17.31
C ILE A 624 14.95 -14.62 -16.58
N ARG A 625 14.12 -13.81 -17.23
CA ARG A 625 12.96 -13.20 -16.57
C ARG A 625 11.90 -14.25 -16.23
N ALA A 626 11.19 -14.04 -15.13
CA ALA A 626 10.17 -14.97 -14.65
C ALA A 626 9.00 -15.18 -15.64
N ASP A 627 8.78 -14.29 -16.61
CA ASP A 627 7.84 -14.51 -17.71
C ASP A 627 8.27 -15.61 -18.72
N ARG A 628 9.46 -16.20 -18.54
CA ARG A 628 9.86 -17.45 -19.19
C ARG A 628 9.29 -18.69 -18.52
N ILE A 629 8.81 -18.57 -17.29
CA ILE A 629 8.21 -19.66 -16.52
C ILE A 629 6.77 -19.88 -17.00
N VAL A 630 6.47 -21.13 -17.37
CA VAL A 630 5.12 -21.58 -17.74
C VAL A 630 4.72 -22.69 -16.79
N VAL A 631 3.75 -22.39 -15.94
CA VAL A 631 3.15 -23.33 -14.97
C VAL A 631 2.16 -24.23 -15.69
N ASP A 632 2.27 -25.53 -15.47
CA ASP A 632 1.33 -26.53 -15.98
C ASP A 632 0.32 -26.88 -14.90
N LEU A 633 -0.95 -26.55 -15.12
CA LEU A 633 -2.06 -26.85 -14.21
C LEU A 633 -2.76 -28.16 -14.58
N GLY A 634 -2.23 -28.91 -15.56
CA GLY A 634 -2.78 -30.15 -16.10
C GLY A 634 -3.81 -29.92 -17.21
N ASP A 635 -4.67 -28.93 -17.08
CA ASP A 635 -5.70 -28.55 -18.06
C ASP A 635 -5.46 -27.16 -18.70
N ALA A 636 -4.49 -26.39 -18.16
CA ALA A 636 -4.08 -25.09 -18.67
C ALA A 636 -2.57 -24.88 -18.49
N ARG A 637 -1.98 -24.04 -19.35
CA ARG A 637 -0.59 -23.59 -19.23
C ARG A 637 -0.55 -22.09 -19.06
N VAL A 638 -0.06 -21.63 -17.91
CA VAL A 638 -0.13 -20.23 -17.49
C VAL A 638 1.28 -19.68 -17.37
N ARG A 639 1.53 -18.55 -18.04
CA ARG A 639 2.81 -17.86 -17.99
C ARG A 639 2.79 -16.81 -16.88
N LEU A 640 3.85 -16.74 -16.07
CA LEU A 640 3.99 -15.65 -15.10
C LEU A 640 4.14 -14.30 -15.81
N ARG A 641 3.69 -13.22 -15.18
CA ARG A 641 3.85 -11.86 -15.70
C ARG A 641 5.09 -11.22 -15.08
N TYR A 642 5.84 -10.44 -15.86
CA TYR A 642 7.04 -9.76 -15.36
C TYR A 642 6.80 -8.28 -15.02
N ILE A 643 6.32 -7.49 -15.98
CA ILE A 643 5.91 -6.10 -15.77
C ILE A 643 4.64 -5.80 -16.57
N ASN A 644 3.94 -4.72 -16.23
CA ASN A 644 2.88 -4.15 -17.06
C ASN A 644 2.97 -2.62 -17.00
N CYS A 645 2.86 -1.96 -18.15
CA CYS A 645 2.92 -0.51 -18.23
C CYS A 645 1.55 0.04 -18.68
N PRO A 646 1.13 1.21 -18.16
CA PRO A 646 -0.19 1.73 -18.44
C PRO A 646 -0.34 2.15 -19.90
N PHE A 647 -1.57 2.16 -20.38
CA PHE A 647 -1.91 2.76 -21.67
C PHE A 647 -1.79 4.29 -21.61
N ALA A 648 -1.30 4.89 -22.68
CA ALA A 648 -1.06 6.33 -22.83
C ALA A 648 -0.33 6.97 -21.63
N PRO A 649 0.74 6.39 -21.09
CA PRO A 649 1.11 6.60 -19.69
C PRO A 649 1.65 8.00 -19.39
N PHE A 650 2.08 8.76 -20.40
CA PHE A 650 2.70 10.06 -20.21
C PHE A 650 1.74 11.22 -20.45
N LEU A 651 1.99 12.33 -19.74
CA LEU A 651 1.27 13.59 -19.89
C LEU A 651 1.88 14.50 -20.98
N ASP A 652 3.11 14.23 -21.38
CA ASP A 652 3.89 15.08 -22.29
C ASP A 652 4.06 14.48 -23.70
N THR A 653 3.64 13.23 -23.92
CA THR A 653 3.69 12.56 -25.22
C THR A 653 2.49 11.64 -25.43
N ALA A 654 2.24 11.25 -26.69
CA ALA A 654 1.22 10.27 -27.06
C ALA A 654 1.76 8.84 -27.18
N GLN A 655 2.97 8.57 -26.67
CA GLN A 655 3.61 7.26 -26.78
C GLN A 655 2.76 6.17 -26.10
N GLN A 656 2.76 4.98 -26.70
CA GLN A 656 2.06 3.78 -26.24
C GLN A 656 3.08 2.65 -26.09
N ASN A 657 2.70 1.59 -25.37
CA ASN A 657 3.50 0.36 -25.22
C ASN A 657 4.96 0.64 -24.86
N VAL A 658 5.18 1.60 -23.96
CA VAL A 658 6.50 2.18 -23.67
C VAL A 658 7.51 1.19 -23.10
N CYS A 659 7.04 0.02 -22.65
CA CYS A 659 7.85 -1.07 -22.10
C CYS A 659 7.99 -2.26 -23.06
N GLU A 660 7.32 -2.23 -24.23
CA GLU A 660 7.34 -3.34 -25.18
C GLU A 660 8.71 -3.48 -25.85
N GLY A 661 9.26 -4.70 -25.84
CA GLY A 661 10.54 -5.02 -26.47
C GLY A 661 11.80 -4.71 -25.64
N LEU A 662 11.64 -4.25 -24.39
CA LEU A 662 12.75 -3.92 -23.46
C LEU A 662 13.09 -5.07 -22.50
#